data_AF-A0A8K1W1V7-F1
#
_entry.id   AF-A0A8K1W1V7-F1
#
_cell.length_a   1.000
_cell.length_b   1.000
_cell.length_c   1.000
_cell.angle_alpha   90.00
_cell.angle_beta   90.00
_cell.angle_gamma   90.00
#
_symmetry.space_group_name_H-M   'P 1'
#
loop_
_entity.id
_entity.type
_entity.pdbx_description
1 polymer ?
#
loop_
_entity_poly.entity_id
_entity_poly.type
_entity_poly.pdbx_seq_one_letter_code
_entity_poly.pdbx_strand_id
1 'polypeptide(L)'
;MYLAIIVLPLLGSIVSGFFGRKVGVSGAQMITCLCVTITTFLATIAFIEVGLNNIPVSIQLFRWIDSESLNVLWAFNFDSLTVSMLIPVLVVSSLVHFYSIGYMSHDPHNQRFFSYLSLFTFMMIILVTANNFLLMFVGWEGVGVCSYLLVSFWFTRIAANQSSISAFLTNRVGDCFLTIGMFAILWSFGNLDYATVFSLAPYINENIITIIGICLLIGAMAKSSQIGLHVWLPLAMEGPTPVSALIHAATMVTAGVYLLMRTSPLIEYSSTVLILCLWIGAITTVFSSLIGLFQQDIKKVIAYSTMSQLARGFLPVNQTICVEVFNIKLKANSQITKAHDHLCHISNNFFNSSHYFYLLLDINMVKLISRWEVIIISKLVGISEAIRLILIYNSFISIVIILAYLYYISMLYETNIITYASLTLTLSSYCNNKSLTTEYQASPDLKFNQWLAGLMDGDGCFTLTKKGYVTCEITMDIRDKGALYEIKHKFGGAITSVSGAKAVRYKVRHKKGVIGFINAVNGLIRNPSRMLQLNKLCVKYGIKFKEPLPLEFYNGWYSGFLDSDGSLYLNEESGQVFISVTQKNKYILEPLQKLYGGKIYILSPKIEAFKYAIFRKNELFHLMDNYFSKYPLKTAKAARLSLIKDFYEYRLYRKPSFDALEQFNKWVSFLDKWKKYRN
;
A
#
# COMPACT_ATOMS: atom_id res chain seq x y z
N MET A 1 18.13 10.61 -32.54
CA MET A 1 17.66 9.36 -31.91
C MET A 1 16.15 9.39 -31.61
N TYR A 2 15.68 10.27 -30.72
CA TYR A 2 14.29 10.32 -30.25
C TYR A 2 13.22 10.38 -31.36
N LEU A 3 13.39 11.22 -32.38
CA LEU A 3 12.46 11.27 -33.52
C LEU A 3 12.43 9.96 -34.32
N ALA A 4 13.55 9.22 -34.38
CA ALA A 4 13.58 7.92 -35.06
C ALA A 4 12.73 6.87 -34.33
N ILE A 5 12.64 6.92 -32.99
CA ILE A 5 11.75 6.04 -32.20
C ILE A 5 10.29 6.20 -32.67
N ILE A 6 9.90 7.43 -33.00
CA ILE A 6 8.53 7.76 -33.44
C ILE A 6 8.32 7.41 -34.93
N VAL A 7 9.28 7.75 -35.79
CA VAL A 7 9.10 7.65 -37.25
C VAL A 7 9.25 6.22 -37.78
N LEU A 8 10.10 5.39 -37.18
CA LEU A 8 10.38 4.05 -37.70
C LEU A 8 9.14 3.12 -37.78
N PRO A 9 8.25 3.03 -36.77
CA PRO A 9 7.07 2.18 -36.87
C PRO A 9 6.04 2.73 -37.87
N LEU A 10 5.97 4.06 -38.01
CA LEU A 10 5.17 4.71 -39.06
C LEU A 10 5.68 4.32 -40.45
N LEU A 11 6.99 4.38 -40.69
CA LEU A 11 7.59 3.94 -41.94
C LEU A 11 7.27 2.47 -42.23
N GLY A 12 7.37 1.59 -41.22
CA GLY A 12 6.96 0.19 -41.35
C GLY A 12 5.49 0.05 -41.80
N SER A 13 4.60 0.85 -41.23
CA SER A 13 3.16 0.82 -41.57
C SER A 13 2.86 1.33 -42.98
N ILE A 14 3.52 2.40 -43.41
CA ILE A 14 3.35 3.01 -44.73
C ILE A 14 3.87 2.06 -45.82
N VAL A 15 5.05 1.47 -45.59
CA VAL A 15 5.67 0.56 -46.56
C VAL A 15 4.86 -0.73 -46.70
N SER A 16 4.45 -1.35 -45.60
CA SER A 16 3.63 -2.57 -45.65
C SER A 16 2.21 -2.32 -46.15
N GLY A 17 1.61 -1.16 -45.85
CA GLY A 17 0.26 -0.79 -46.26
C GLY A 17 0.15 -0.36 -47.72
N PHE A 18 0.84 0.71 -48.11
CA PHE A 18 0.73 1.28 -49.46
C PHE A 18 1.60 0.54 -50.49
N PHE A 19 2.81 0.14 -50.10
CA PHE A 19 3.76 -0.54 -50.99
C PHE A 19 3.76 -2.07 -50.84
N GLY A 20 2.86 -2.63 -50.02
CA GLY A 20 2.80 -4.07 -49.74
C GLY A 20 2.77 -4.93 -51.01
N ARG A 21 1.96 -4.56 -52.01
CA ARG A 21 1.87 -5.30 -53.29
C ARG A 21 3.21 -5.36 -54.05
N LYS A 22 4.04 -4.31 -53.96
CA LYS A 22 5.36 -4.26 -54.62
C LYS A 22 6.45 -4.95 -53.81
N VAL A 23 6.38 -4.83 -52.49
CA VAL A 23 7.38 -5.36 -51.54
C VAL A 23 7.21 -6.87 -51.31
N GLY A 24 6.00 -7.40 -51.52
CA GLY A 24 5.68 -8.81 -51.25
C GLY A 24 5.46 -9.09 -49.77
N VAL A 25 5.03 -10.32 -49.45
CA VAL A 25 4.69 -10.73 -48.08
C VAL A 25 5.93 -10.79 -47.18
N SER A 26 7.01 -11.42 -47.67
CA SER A 26 8.28 -11.55 -46.94
C SER A 26 8.94 -10.19 -46.68
N GLY A 27 8.94 -9.30 -47.67
CA GLY A 27 9.48 -7.95 -47.51
C GLY A 27 8.69 -7.12 -46.48
N ALA A 28 7.35 -7.20 -46.50
CA ALA A 28 6.52 -6.46 -45.53
C ALA A 28 6.76 -6.93 -44.09
N GLN A 29 6.90 -8.25 -43.89
CA GLN A 29 7.26 -8.85 -42.60
C GLN A 29 8.65 -8.40 -42.14
N MET A 30 9.65 -8.47 -43.01
CA MET A 30 11.03 -8.13 -42.68
C MET A 30 11.17 -6.65 -42.31
N ILE A 31 10.56 -5.74 -43.09
CA ILE A 31 10.66 -4.29 -42.87
C ILE A 31 9.98 -3.89 -41.57
N THR A 32 8.75 -4.37 -41.31
CA THR A 32 8.02 -4.01 -40.09
C THR A 32 8.70 -4.55 -38.84
N CYS A 33 9.16 -5.81 -38.85
CA CYS A 33 9.94 -6.37 -37.75
C CYS A 33 11.24 -5.61 -37.51
N LEU A 34 11.99 -5.29 -38.56
CA LEU A 34 13.26 -4.56 -38.46
C LEU A 34 13.06 -3.12 -37.96
N CYS A 35 12.03 -2.42 -38.42
CA CYS A 35 11.69 -1.09 -37.91
C CYS A 35 11.41 -1.13 -36.42
N VAL A 36 10.62 -2.09 -35.94
CA VAL A 36 10.25 -2.19 -34.52
C VAL A 36 11.39 -2.70 -33.64
N THR A 37 12.25 -3.60 -34.12
CA THR A 37 13.44 -4.01 -33.35
C THR A 37 14.47 -2.91 -33.22
N ILE A 38 14.64 -2.09 -34.27
CA ILE A 38 15.50 -0.91 -34.17
C ILE A 38 14.90 0.08 -33.17
N THR A 39 13.58 0.32 -33.17
CA THR A 39 12.99 1.20 -32.16
C THR A 39 13.12 0.67 -30.74
N THR A 40 13.01 -0.64 -30.51
CA THR A 40 13.23 -1.20 -29.17
C THR A 40 14.65 -0.93 -28.68
N PHE A 41 15.65 -1.12 -29.55
CA PHE A 41 17.04 -0.84 -29.22
C PHE A 41 17.30 0.65 -28.97
N LEU A 42 16.71 1.55 -29.75
CA LEU A 42 16.82 2.99 -29.50
C LEU A 42 16.10 3.40 -28.19
N ALA A 43 15.01 2.75 -27.83
CA ALA A 43 14.30 3.02 -26.58
C ALA A 43 15.06 2.53 -25.33
N THR A 44 15.83 1.44 -25.42
CA THR A 44 16.71 1.03 -24.31
C THR A 44 17.86 2.01 -24.12
N ILE A 45 18.43 2.56 -25.19
CA ILE A 45 19.42 3.65 -25.10
C ILE A 45 18.80 4.89 -24.48
N ALA A 46 17.61 5.30 -24.93
CA ALA A 46 16.88 6.42 -24.33
C ALA A 46 16.61 6.20 -22.83
N PHE A 47 16.38 4.96 -22.39
CA PHE A 47 16.18 4.65 -20.97
C PHE A 47 17.44 4.82 -20.15
N ILE A 48 18.60 4.47 -20.70
CA ILE A 48 19.88 4.68 -20.05
C ILE A 48 20.15 6.20 -19.94
N GLU A 49 19.91 6.96 -21.00
CA GLU A 49 20.13 8.41 -21.02
C GLU A 49 19.16 9.17 -20.10
N VAL A 50 17.86 9.01 -20.30
CA VAL A 50 16.82 9.81 -19.62
C VAL A 50 16.41 9.16 -18.30
N GLY A 51 16.24 7.85 -18.28
CA GLY A 51 15.69 7.11 -17.14
C GLY A 51 16.68 6.91 -15.99
N LEU A 52 17.97 6.70 -16.29
CA LEU A 52 19.01 6.54 -15.25
C LEU A 52 19.67 7.88 -14.90
N ASN A 53 19.95 8.74 -15.88
CA ASN A 53 20.60 10.03 -15.59
C ASN A 53 19.61 11.15 -15.24
N ASN A 54 18.29 10.91 -15.35
CA ASN A 54 17.22 11.86 -15.02
C ASN A 54 17.32 13.20 -15.77
N ILE A 55 17.76 13.19 -17.03
CA ILE A 55 17.84 14.37 -17.89
C ILE A 55 16.65 14.33 -18.86
N PRO A 56 15.54 15.06 -18.60
CA PRO A 56 14.39 15.07 -19.51
C PRO A 56 14.72 15.81 -20.80
N VAL A 57 14.22 15.29 -21.92
CA VAL A 57 14.43 15.87 -23.26
C VAL A 57 13.09 16.22 -23.89
N SER A 58 12.87 17.51 -24.17
CA SER A 58 11.71 17.97 -24.91
C SER A 58 12.08 18.36 -26.34
N ILE A 59 11.27 17.94 -27.31
CA ILE A 59 11.48 18.20 -28.74
C ILE A 59 10.25 18.91 -29.27
N GLN A 60 10.42 20.15 -29.72
CA GLN A 60 9.37 20.93 -30.36
C GLN A 60 9.56 20.86 -31.88
N LEU A 61 8.55 20.41 -32.62
CA LEU A 61 8.63 20.32 -34.08
C LEU A 61 8.10 21.58 -34.78
N PHE A 62 6.80 21.87 -34.63
CA PHE A 62 6.14 23.01 -35.25
C PHE A 62 4.88 23.39 -34.44
N ARG A 63 4.32 24.59 -34.72
CA ARG A 63 3.05 25.04 -34.14
C ARG A 63 1.89 24.38 -34.87
N TRP A 64 1.06 23.62 -34.14
CA TRP A 64 -0.09 22.94 -34.73
C TRP A 64 -1.31 23.85 -34.79
N ILE A 65 -1.64 24.50 -33.68
CA ILE A 65 -2.72 25.49 -33.61
C ILE A 65 -2.12 26.77 -33.05
N ASP A 66 -2.18 27.84 -33.82
CA ASP A 66 -1.75 29.18 -33.39
C ASP A 66 -2.97 30.11 -33.50
N SER A 67 -3.64 30.30 -32.36
CA SER A 67 -4.71 31.26 -32.19
C SER A 67 -4.33 32.18 -31.03
N GLU A 68 -4.72 33.45 -31.10
CA GLU A 68 -4.25 34.51 -30.21
C GLU A 68 -4.22 34.13 -28.71
N SER A 69 -5.20 33.34 -28.24
CA SER A 69 -5.28 32.82 -26.87
C SER A 69 -4.82 31.37 -26.69
N LEU A 70 -4.77 30.55 -27.74
CA LEU A 70 -4.44 29.12 -27.67
C LEU A 70 -3.33 28.79 -28.68
N ASN A 71 -2.18 28.43 -28.13
CA ASN A 71 -1.00 27.98 -28.87
C ASN A 71 -0.70 26.53 -28.48
N VAL A 72 -0.90 25.60 -29.42
CA VAL A 72 -0.61 24.18 -29.24
C VAL A 72 0.53 23.78 -30.16
N LEU A 73 1.63 23.35 -29.54
CA LEU A 73 2.82 22.87 -30.25
C LEU A 73 2.74 21.37 -30.53
N TRP A 74 3.21 20.93 -31.69
CA TRP A 74 3.51 19.52 -31.93
C TRP A 74 4.85 19.19 -31.26
N ALA A 75 4.79 18.85 -29.98
CA ALA A 75 5.97 18.63 -29.14
C ALA A 75 5.94 17.28 -28.44
N PHE A 76 7.11 16.66 -28.32
CA PHE A 76 7.32 15.39 -27.64
C PHE A 76 8.15 15.60 -26.38
N ASN A 77 7.79 14.90 -25.30
CA ASN A 77 8.53 14.94 -24.05
C ASN A 77 9.05 13.54 -23.69
N PHE A 78 10.35 13.44 -23.43
CA PHE A 78 11.01 12.23 -22.97
C PHE A 78 11.46 12.44 -21.52
N ASP A 79 10.59 12.08 -20.58
CA ASP A 79 10.87 12.03 -19.15
C ASP A 79 11.02 10.57 -18.67
N SER A 80 11.46 10.40 -17.42
CA SER A 80 11.57 9.09 -16.77
C SER A 80 10.31 8.21 -16.90
N LEU A 81 9.11 8.79 -16.75
CA LEU A 81 7.84 8.10 -16.93
C LEU A 81 7.66 7.61 -18.38
N THR A 82 7.86 8.49 -19.36
CA THR A 82 7.64 8.17 -20.78
C THR A 82 8.56 7.06 -21.26
N VAL A 83 9.84 7.12 -20.89
CA VAL A 83 10.83 6.15 -21.34
C VAL A 83 10.65 4.82 -20.59
N SER A 84 10.22 4.85 -19.33
CA SER A 84 9.84 3.62 -18.61
C SER A 84 8.66 2.89 -19.25
N MET A 85 7.72 3.62 -19.86
CA MET A 85 6.57 3.04 -20.57
C MET A 85 6.90 2.60 -22.00
N LEU A 86 7.84 3.27 -22.67
CA LEU A 86 8.26 2.88 -24.02
C LEU A 86 8.89 1.47 -24.06
N ILE A 87 9.64 1.06 -23.02
CA ILE A 87 10.29 -0.25 -22.97
C ILE A 87 9.27 -1.41 -23.10
N PRO A 88 8.30 -1.58 -22.19
CA PRO A 88 7.37 -2.71 -22.27
C PRO A 88 6.53 -2.67 -23.56
N VAL A 89 6.12 -1.47 -24.01
CA VAL A 89 5.37 -1.29 -25.27
C VAL A 89 6.17 -1.82 -26.46
N LEU A 90 7.43 -1.39 -26.59
CA LEU A 90 8.27 -1.72 -27.73
C LEU A 90 8.77 -3.16 -27.68
N VAL A 91 9.18 -3.66 -26.51
CA VAL A 91 9.62 -5.06 -26.34
C VAL A 91 8.50 -6.03 -26.69
N VAL A 92 7.30 -5.85 -26.10
CA VAL A 92 6.15 -6.71 -26.41
C VAL A 92 5.75 -6.56 -27.88
N SER A 93 5.77 -5.35 -28.42
CA SER A 93 5.52 -5.15 -29.84
C SER A 93 6.49 -5.93 -30.73
N SER A 94 7.80 -5.89 -30.45
CA SER A 94 8.80 -6.61 -31.24
C SER A 94 8.59 -8.13 -31.19
N LEU A 95 8.27 -8.68 -30.02
CA LEU A 95 7.98 -10.10 -29.84
C LEU A 95 6.71 -10.51 -30.61
N VAL A 96 5.67 -9.67 -30.55
CA VAL A 96 4.41 -9.89 -31.28
C VAL A 96 4.65 -9.85 -32.80
N HIS A 97 5.47 -8.92 -33.29
CA HIS A 97 5.84 -8.84 -34.70
C HIS A 97 6.52 -10.13 -35.16
N PHE A 98 7.55 -10.60 -34.44
CA PHE A 98 8.23 -11.86 -34.76
C PHE A 98 7.29 -13.06 -34.73
N TYR A 99 6.46 -13.16 -33.70
CA TYR A 99 5.51 -14.25 -33.57
C TYR A 99 4.47 -14.26 -34.70
N SER A 100 4.03 -13.08 -35.13
CA SER A 100 3.04 -12.96 -36.20
C SER A 100 3.54 -13.44 -37.57
N ILE A 101 4.87 -13.52 -37.80
CA ILE A 101 5.44 -14.11 -39.02
C ILE A 101 5.03 -15.59 -39.14
N GLY A 102 5.16 -16.33 -38.05
CA GLY A 102 4.81 -17.76 -38.00
C GLY A 102 3.31 -18.01 -37.92
N TYR A 103 2.60 -17.20 -37.14
CA TYR A 103 1.15 -17.36 -36.92
C TYR A 103 0.32 -17.03 -38.17
N MET A 104 0.69 -15.97 -38.90
CA MET A 104 -0.07 -15.50 -40.07
C MET A 104 0.44 -16.08 -41.39
N SER A 105 1.37 -17.04 -41.40
CA SER A 105 2.03 -17.53 -42.62
C SER A 105 1.05 -18.03 -43.70
N HIS A 106 -0.09 -18.59 -43.29
CA HIS A 106 -1.12 -19.15 -44.18
C HIS A 106 -2.23 -18.16 -44.57
N ASP A 107 -2.26 -16.95 -43.99
CA ASP A 107 -3.30 -15.96 -44.26
C ASP A 107 -2.95 -15.10 -45.50
N PRO A 108 -3.89 -14.85 -46.43
CA PRO A 108 -3.59 -14.09 -47.64
C PRO A 108 -3.43 -12.58 -47.39
N HIS A 109 -3.94 -12.06 -46.27
CA HIS A 109 -3.99 -10.62 -45.96
C HIS A 109 -2.86 -10.15 -45.03
N ASN A 110 -1.69 -10.80 -45.09
CA ASN A 110 -0.56 -10.54 -44.19
C ASN A 110 -0.05 -9.10 -44.20
N GLN A 111 0.09 -8.50 -45.37
CA GLN A 111 0.62 -7.14 -45.51
C GLN A 111 -0.24 -6.11 -44.75
N ARG A 112 -1.57 -6.28 -44.82
CA ARG A 112 -2.54 -5.47 -44.09
C ARG A 112 -2.46 -5.69 -42.58
N PHE A 113 -2.19 -6.92 -42.14
CA PHE A 113 -2.04 -7.22 -40.73
C PHE A 113 -0.81 -6.49 -40.14
N PHE A 114 0.34 -6.63 -40.80
CA PHE A 114 1.58 -5.98 -40.36
C PHE A 114 1.53 -4.45 -40.45
N SER A 115 0.78 -3.89 -41.41
CA SER A 115 0.58 -2.44 -41.48
C SER A 115 -0.25 -1.92 -40.30
N TYR A 116 -1.33 -2.62 -39.93
CA TYR A 116 -2.14 -2.24 -38.77
C TYR A 116 -1.39 -2.43 -37.45
N LEU A 117 -0.56 -3.48 -37.34
CA LEU A 117 0.20 -3.75 -36.13
C LEU A 117 1.29 -2.69 -35.89
N SER A 118 2.01 -2.31 -36.95
CA SER A 118 2.99 -1.21 -36.88
C SER A 118 2.32 0.16 -36.68
N LEU A 119 1.19 0.43 -37.35
CA LEU A 119 0.41 1.66 -37.13
C LEU A 119 -0.09 1.78 -35.68
N PHE A 120 -0.56 0.68 -35.10
CA PHE A 120 -0.97 0.64 -33.70
C PHE A 120 0.20 1.04 -32.78
N THR A 121 1.39 0.51 -33.05
CA THR A 121 2.57 0.79 -32.22
C THR A 121 3.04 2.24 -32.36
N PHE A 122 2.93 2.80 -33.56
CA PHE A 122 3.16 4.22 -33.78
C PHE A 122 2.19 5.10 -32.98
N MET A 123 0.88 4.82 -33.03
CA MET A 123 -0.12 5.59 -32.28
C MET A 123 0.09 5.48 -30.77
N MET A 124 0.52 4.31 -30.28
CA MET A 124 0.89 4.14 -28.87
C MET A 124 2.14 4.96 -28.50
N ILE A 125 3.13 5.05 -29.38
CA ILE A 125 4.32 5.89 -29.14
C ILE A 125 3.95 7.38 -29.12
N ILE A 126 3.07 7.84 -30.03
CA ILE A 126 2.55 9.22 -29.98
C ILE A 126 1.88 9.50 -28.64
N LEU A 127 1.02 8.58 -28.18
CA LEU A 127 0.30 8.73 -26.90
C LEU A 127 1.26 8.90 -25.73
N VAL A 128 2.30 8.04 -25.64
CA VAL A 128 3.25 8.05 -24.52
C VAL A 128 4.22 9.24 -24.60
N THR A 129 4.61 9.67 -25.80
CA THR A 129 5.60 10.75 -25.97
C THR A 129 4.99 12.14 -26.03
N ALA A 130 3.65 12.28 -26.01
CA ALA A 130 2.98 13.56 -26.09
C ALA A 130 3.44 14.55 -25.00
N ASN A 131 3.57 15.84 -25.35
CA ASN A 131 3.86 16.93 -24.41
C ASN A 131 2.61 17.70 -23.95
N ASN A 132 1.47 17.50 -24.61
CA ASN A 132 0.21 18.16 -24.29
C ASN A 132 -0.97 17.21 -24.41
N PHE A 133 -2.09 17.61 -23.79
CA PHE A 133 -3.30 16.80 -23.76
C PHE A 133 -3.89 16.54 -25.15
N LEU A 134 -3.73 17.48 -26.10
CA LEU A 134 -4.27 17.34 -27.45
C LEU A 134 -3.50 16.28 -28.27
N LEU A 135 -2.17 16.31 -28.24
CA LEU A 135 -1.35 15.29 -28.92
C LEU A 135 -1.53 13.91 -28.29
N MET A 136 -1.67 13.86 -26.97
CA MET A 136 -2.03 12.63 -26.26
C MET A 136 -3.41 12.11 -26.73
N PHE A 137 -4.39 13.00 -26.91
CA PHE A 137 -5.71 12.64 -27.46
C PHE A 137 -5.63 12.07 -28.88
N VAL A 138 -4.75 12.61 -29.75
CA VAL A 138 -4.51 12.04 -31.09
C VAL A 138 -4.01 10.59 -30.99
N GLY A 139 -3.02 10.33 -30.12
CA GLY A 139 -2.53 8.96 -29.89
C GLY A 139 -3.61 8.06 -29.28
N TRP A 140 -4.39 8.57 -28.33
CA TRP A 140 -5.48 7.89 -27.65
C TRP A 140 -6.56 7.37 -28.61
N GLU A 141 -6.98 8.25 -29.51
CA GLU A 141 -7.95 7.95 -30.56
C GLU A 141 -7.35 7.03 -31.63
N GLY A 142 -6.10 7.29 -32.02
CA GLY A 142 -5.36 6.47 -32.97
C GLY A 142 -5.25 5.01 -32.51
N VAL A 143 -4.92 4.77 -31.24
CA VAL A 143 -4.91 3.42 -30.64
C VAL A 143 -6.29 2.79 -30.67
N GLY A 144 -7.36 3.57 -30.41
CA GLY A 144 -8.74 3.12 -30.51
C GLY A 144 -9.12 2.63 -31.91
N VAL A 145 -8.83 3.43 -32.94
CA VAL A 145 -9.12 3.08 -34.34
C VAL A 145 -8.29 1.86 -34.78
N CYS A 146 -7.00 1.83 -34.45
CA CYS A 146 -6.14 0.70 -34.81
C CYS A 146 -6.60 -0.60 -34.12
N SER A 147 -7.06 -0.53 -32.87
CA SER A 147 -7.59 -1.69 -32.15
C SER A 147 -8.84 -2.25 -32.82
N TYR A 148 -9.74 -1.37 -33.30
CA TYR A 148 -10.93 -1.75 -34.04
C TYR A 148 -10.56 -2.49 -35.34
N LEU A 149 -9.62 -1.94 -36.11
CA LEU A 149 -9.15 -2.54 -37.36
C LEU A 149 -8.48 -3.92 -37.15
N LEU A 150 -7.75 -4.10 -36.05
CA LEU A 150 -7.08 -5.35 -35.72
C LEU A 150 -8.05 -6.43 -35.19
N VAL A 151 -9.05 -6.05 -34.39
CA VAL A 151 -10.09 -6.99 -33.91
C VAL A 151 -11.00 -7.42 -35.07
N SER A 152 -11.37 -6.48 -35.95
CA SER A 152 -12.17 -6.74 -37.16
C SER A 152 -11.34 -7.32 -38.34
N PHE A 153 -10.11 -7.80 -38.10
CA PHE A 153 -9.24 -8.27 -39.18
C PHE A 153 -9.89 -9.36 -40.05
N TRP A 154 -10.56 -10.33 -39.41
CA TRP A 154 -11.39 -11.34 -40.07
C TRP A 154 -12.85 -10.86 -40.17
N PHE A 155 -13.05 -9.79 -40.94
CA PHE A 155 -14.35 -9.14 -41.13
C PHE A 155 -15.46 -10.04 -41.71
N THR A 156 -15.11 -11.22 -42.24
CA THR A 156 -16.09 -12.22 -42.70
C THR A 156 -16.83 -12.89 -41.54
N ARG A 157 -16.27 -12.88 -40.32
CA ARG A 157 -16.92 -13.40 -39.12
C ARG A 157 -17.78 -12.32 -38.46
N ILE A 158 -19.09 -12.54 -38.46
CA ILE A 158 -20.07 -11.62 -37.85
C ILE A 158 -19.75 -11.36 -36.37
N ALA A 159 -19.37 -12.40 -35.62
CA ALA A 159 -18.99 -12.28 -34.21
C ALA A 159 -17.79 -11.33 -33.99
N ALA A 160 -16.78 -11.38 -34.87
CA ALA A 160 -15.61 -10.49 -34.80
C ALA A 160 -15.97 -9.03 -35.10
N ASN A 161 -16.91 -8.80 -36.02
CA ASN A 161 -17.41 -7.45 -36.29
C ASN A 161 -18.23 -6.90 -35.12
N GLN A 162 -19.13 -7.71 -34.56
CA GLN A 162 -19.92 -7.31 -33.39
C GLN A 162 -19.03 -7.01 -32.17
N SER A 163 -17.99 -7.83 -31.93
CA SER A 163 -17.03 -7.57 -30.85
C SER A 163 -16.19 -6.32 -31.11
N SER A 164 -15.73 -6.10 -32.35
CA SER A 164 -14.97 -4.89 -32.70
C SER A 164 -15.80 -3.61 -32.52
N ILE A 165 -17.08 -3.61 -32.95
CA ILE A 165 -17.97 -2.45 -32.83
C ILE A 165 -18.31 -2.17 -31.37
N SER A 166 -18.64 -3.21 -30.59
CA SER A 166 -18.91 -3.04 -29.15
C SER A 166 -17.69 -2.49 -28.41
N ALA A 167 -16.48 -2.96 -28.73
CA ALA A 167 -15.25 -2.43 -28.18
C ALA A 167 -14.98 -0.99 -28.59
N PHE A 168 -15.19 -0.66 -29.87
CA PHE A 168 -15.02 0.71 -30.34
C PHE A 168 -16.00 1.67 -29.65
N LEU A 169 -17.29 1.32 -29.59
CA LEU A 169 -18.32 2.15 -28.97
C LEU A 169 -18.11 2.36 -27.48
N THR A 170 -17.74 1.31 -26.73
CA THR A 170 -17.50 1.44 -25.28
C THR A 170 -16.31 2.34 -25.00
N ASN A 171 -15.25 2.26 -25.81
CA ASN A 171 -14.11 3.18 -25.71
C ASN A 171 -14.51 4.62 -26.07
N ARG A 172 -15.33 4.81 -27.11
CA ARG A 172 -15.80 6.13 -27.53
C ARG A 172 -16.61 6.88 -26.48
N VAL A 173 -17.37 6.15 -25.65
CA VAL A 173 -18.05 6.77 -24.50
C VAL A 173 -17.02 7.37 -23.54
N GLY A 174 -15.93 6.67 -23.24
CA GLY A 174 -14.85 7.22 -22.43
C GLY A 174 -14.11 8.37 -23.09
N ASP A 175 -13.88 8.28 -24.40
CA ASP A 175 -13.23 9.32 -25.20
C ASP A 175 -14.04 10.64 -25.15
N CYS A 176 -15.36 10.57 -25.07
CA CYS A 176 -16.23 11.74 -24.86
C CYS A 176 -15.99 12.42 -23.50
N PHE A 177 -15.81 11.66 -22.42
CA PHE A 177 -15.48 12.26 -21.12
C PHE A 177 -14.06 12.82 -21.11
N LEU A 178 -13.12 12.18 -21.80
CA LEU A 178 -11.77 12.71 -21.98
C LEU A 178 -11.78 14.06 -22.72
N THR A 179 -12.57 14.21 -23.78
CA THR A 179 -12.69 15.49 -24.51
C THR A 179 -13.34 16.57 -23.68
N ILE A 180 -14.39 16.26 -22.92
CA ILE A 180 -15.00 17.19 -21.95
C ILE A 180 -13.95 17.64 -20.91
N GLY A 181 -13.16 16.70 -20.38
CA GLY A 181 -12.07 17.01 -19.46
C GLY A 181 -11.00 17.92 -20.08
N MET A 182 -10.62 17.67 -21.34
CA MET A 182 -9.68 18.51 -22.09
C MET A 182 -10.22 19.92 -22.31
N PHE A 183 -11.50 20.08 -22.67
CA PHE A 183 -12.11 21.41 -22.80
C PHE A 183 -12.21 22.14 -21.46
N ALA A 184 -12.50 21.42 -20.37
CA ALA A 184 -12.48 21.99 -19.03
C ALA A 184 -11.07 22.48 -18.63
N ILE A 185 -10.02 21.73 -18.97
CA ILE A 185 -8.62 22.16 -18.79
C ILE A 185 -8.35 23.42 -19.61
N LEU A 186 -8.76 23.44 -20.88
CA LEU A 186 -8.56 24.62 -21.73
C LEU A 186 -9.26 25.86 -21.15
N TRP A 187 -10.48 25.70 -20.65
CA TRP A 187 -11.26 26.80 -20.09
C TRP A 187 -10.65 27.34 -18.78
N SER A 188 -10.12 26.47 -17.92
CA SER A 188 -9.59 26.88 -16.61
C SER A 188 -8.12 27.32 -16.63
N PHE A 189 -7.29 26.69 -17.47
CA PHE A 189 -5.84 26.94 -17.53
C PHE A 189 -5.41 27.79 -18.74
N GLY A 190 -6.26 27.92 -19.77
CA GLY A 190 -5.95 28.65 -21.01
C GLY A 190 -4.97 27.94 -21.96
N ASN A 191 -4.33 26.85 -21.53
CA ASN A 191 -3.39 26.07 -22.35
C ASN A 191 -3.52 24.56 -22.03
N LEU A 192 -3.10 23.71 -22.96
CA LEU A 192 -3.13 22.25 -22.88
C LEU A 192 -1.74 21.61 -22.64
N ASP A 193 -0.69 22.42 -22.53
CA ASP A 193 0.66 21.93 -22.24
C ASP A 193 0.77 21.42 -20.80
N TYR A 194 1.45 20.28 -20.60
CA TYR A 194 1.59 19.68 -19.27
C TYR A 194 2.30 20.60 -18.28
N ALA A 195 3.35 21.28 -18.72
CA ALA A 195 4.13 22.18 -17.86
C ALA A 195 3.27 23.33 -17.29
N THR A 196 2.43 23.95 -18.13
CA THR A 196 1.57 25.06 -17.70
C THR A 196 0.47 24.55 -16.78
N VAL A 197 -0.22 23.46 -17.16
CA VAL A 197 -1.32 22.89 -16.38
C VAL A 197 -0.85 22.47 -14.98
N PHE A 198 0.28 21.77 -14.87
CA PHE A 198 0.78 21.31 -13.57
C PHE A 198 1.32 22.45 -12.70
N SER A 199 1.90 23.50 -13.30
CA SER A 199 2.36 24.68 -12.55
C SER A 199 1.22 25.51 -11.96
N LEU A 200 0.08 25.57 -12.66
CA LEU A 200 -1.09 26.36 -12.27
C LEU A 200 -2.08 25.56 -11.42
N ALA A 201 -2.00 24.22 -11.42
CA ALA A 201 -2.90 23.34 -10.67
C ALA A 201 -3.10 23.72 -9.19
N PRO A 202 -2.06 24.14 -8.41
CA PRO A 202 -2.25 24.52 -7.01
C PRO A 202 -3.11 25.78 -6.80
N TYR A 203 -3.27 26.61 -7.83
CA TYR A 203 -3.95 27.91 -7.74
C TYR A 203 -5.40 27.86 -8.22
N ILE A 204 -5.83 26.76 -8.83
CA ILE A 204 -7.21 26.60 -9.31
C ILE A 204 -8.11 26.05 -8.20
N ASN A 205 -9.38 26.42 -8.23
CA ASN A 205 -10.40 25.92 -7.32
C ASN A 205 -10.48 24.37 -7.36
N GLU A 206 -10.42 23.73 -6.20
CA GLU A 206 -10.54 22.27 -6.04
C GLU A 206 -11.76 21.70 -6.78
N ASN A 207 -12.91 22.38 -6.76
CA ASN A 207 -14.12 21.91 -7.45
C ASN A 207 -13.97 21.78 -8.97
N ILE A 208 -13.15 22.64 -9.60
CA ILE A 208 -12.89 22.56 -11.04
C ILE A 208 -11.94 21.40 -11.32
N ILE A 209 -10.91 21.24 -10.47
CA ILE A 209 -9.95 20.13 -10.55
C ILE A 209 -10.66 18.79 -10.34
N THR A 210 -11.65 18.72 -9.44
CA THR A 210 -12.42 17.49 -9.21
C THR A 210 -13.24 17.09 -10.43
N ILE A 211 -13.91 18.04 -11.09
CA ILE A 211 -14.64 17.79 -12.34
C ILE A 211 -13.70 17.30 -13.44
N ILE A 212 -12.58 18.00 -13.64
CA ILE A 212 -11.55 17.60 -14.62
C ILE A 212 -11.04 16.18 -14.30
N GLY A 213 -10.71 15.91 -13.05
CA GLY A 213 -10.20 14.62 -12.61
C GLY A 213 -11.21 13.48 -12.80
N ILE A 214 -12.50 13.71 -12.55
CA ILE A 214 -13.56 12.72 -12.80
C ILE A 214 -13.70 12.44 -14.29
N CYS A 215 -13.70 13.47 -15.14
CA CYS A 215 -13.77 13.31 -16.59
C CYS A 215 -12.58 12.51 -17.14
N LEU A 216 -11.36 12.83 -16.71
CA LEU A 216 -10.15 12.08 -17.07
C LEU A 216 -10.19 10.65 -16.55
N LEU A 217 -10.72 10.43 -15.34
CA LEU A 217 -10.89 9.11 -14.73
C LEU A 217 -11.85 8.23 -15.54
N ILE A 218 -12.99 8.76 -15.99
CA ILE A 218 -13.94 7.99 -16.82
C ILE A 218 -13.30 7.63 -18.17
N GLY A 219 -12.54 8.54 -18.77
CA GLY A 219 -11.73 8.24 -19.96
C GLY A 219 -10.76 7.08 -19.70
N ALA A 220 -9.98 7.17 -18.61
CA ALA A 220 -9.07 6.12 -18.19
C ALA A 220 -9.78 4.78 -17.91
N MET A 221 -10.95 4.81 -17.27
CA MET A 221 -11.75 3.62 -16.98
C MET A 221 -12.16 2.87 -18.24
N ALA A 222 -12.55 3.59 -19.30
CA ALA A 222 -12.98 2.98 -20.56
C ALA A 222 -11.83 2.20 -21.22
N LYS A 223 -10.69 2.86 -21.48
CA LYS A 223 -9.52 2.20 -22.12
C LYS A 223 -8.89 1.13 -21.25
N SER A 224 -8.94 1.25 -19.93
CA SER A 224 -8.37 0.25 -19.02
C SER A 224 -9.35 -0.85 -18.59
N SER A 225 -10.57 -0.88 -19.16
CA SER A 225 -11.60 -1.88 -18.89
C SER A 225 -11.98 -2.04 -17.42
N GLN A 226 -12.14 -0.92 -16.69
CA GLN A 226 -12.59 -0.96 -15.30
C GLN A 226 -14.08 -1.33 -15.19
N ILE A 227 -14.54 -1.65 -13.98
CA ILE A 227 -15.94 -2.00 -13.73
C ILE A 227 -16.90 -0.92 -14.28
N GLY A 228 -18.04 -1.33 -14.82
CA GLY A 228 -18.96 -0.48 -15.61
C GLY A 228 -18.64 -0.44 -17.11
N LEU A 229 -17.37 -0.27 -17.51
CA LEU A 229 -16.93 -0.19 -18.92
C LEU A 229 -16.00 -1.36 -19.32
N HIS A 230 -16.07 -2.48 -18.63
CA HIS A 230 -15.19 -3.64 -18.79
C HIS A 230 -15.58 -4.61 -19.92
N VAL A 231 -16.84 -4.54 -20.39
CA VAL A 231 -17.46 -5.55 -21.27
C VAL A 231 -16.72 -5.75 -22.58
N TRP A 232 -16.03 -4.73 -23.08
CA TRP A 232 -15.33 -4.82 -24.35
C TRP A 232 -14.09 -5.73 -24.30
N LEU A 233 -13.42 -5.85 -23.16
CA LEU A 233 -12.13 -6.53 -23.07
C LEU A 233 -12.25 -8.05 -23.31
N PRO A 234 -13.20 -8.78 -22.70
CA PRO A 234 -13.40 -10.20 -23.01
C PRO A 234 -13.93 -10.45 -24.42
N LEU A 235 -14.69 -9.51 -24.99
CA LEU A 235 -15.24 -9.62 -26.35
C LEU A 235 -14.15 -9.42 -27.43
N ALA A 236 -13.14 -8.58 -27.16
CA ALA A 236 -12.03 -8.34 -28.08
C ALA A 236 -11.16 -9.59 -28.35
N MET A 237 -11.34 -10.68 -27.60
CA MET A 237 -10.61 -11.94 -27.75
C MET A 237 -10.97 -12.74 -29.03
N GLU A 238 -11.95 -12.28 -29.81
CA GLU A 238 -12.25 -12.76 -31.16
C GLU A 238 -11.16 -12.42 -32.18
N GLY A 239 -10.32 -11.42 -31.90
CA GLY A 239 -9.20 -11.05 -32.77
C GLY A 239 -8.09 -12.12 -32.82
N PRO A 240 -7.16 -12.00 -33.79
CA PRO A 240 -5.98 -12.86 -33.87
C PRO A 240 -5.17 -12.83 -32.56
N THR A 241 -4.55 -13.95 -32.18
CA THR A 241 -3.80 -13.99 -30.90
C THR A 241 -2.60 -13.05 -30.78
N PRO A 242 -1.87 -12.69 -31.85
CA PRO A 242 -0.85 -11.66 -31.74
C PRO A 242 -1.45 -10.30 -31.37
N VAL A 243 -2.67 -10.00 -31.84
CA VAL A 243 -3.39 -8.76 -31.53
C VAL A 243 -3.80 -8.73 -30.07
N SER A 244 -4.38 -9.82 -29.57
CA SER A 244 -4.78 -9.89 -28.17
C SER A 244 -3.56 -9.78 -27.24
N ALA A 245 -2.44 -10.44 -27.56
CA ALA A 245 -1.19 -10.27 -26.83
C ALA A 245 -0.75 -8.79 -26.75
N LEU A 246 -0.77 -8.08 -27.88
CA LEU A 246 -0.35 -6.68 -27.96
C LEU A 246 -1.28 -5.75 -27.18
N ILE A 247 -2.60 -5.86 -27.41
CA ILE A 247 -3.63 -5.00 -26.81
C ILE A 247 -3.68 -5.20 -25.29
N HIS A 248 -3.73 -6.46 -24.83
CA HIS A 248 -4.03 -6.79 -23.43
C HIS A 248 -2.79 -6.82 -22.53
N ALA A 249 -1.60 -7.08 -23.07
CA ALA A 249 -0.40 -7.13 -22.23
C ALA A 249 0.22 -5.74 -22.02
N ALA A 250 0.40 -4.93 -23.08
CA ALA A 250 1.35 -3.82 -23.01
C ALA A 250 0.82 -2.44 -23.39
N THR A 251 -0.29 -2.32 -24.13
CA THR A 251 -0.53 -1.08 -24.90
C THR A 251 -1.87 -0.38 -24.64
N MET A 252 -2.99 -0.93 -25.10
CA MET A 252 -4.27 -0.20 -25.05
C MET A 252 -4.77 -0.03 -23.62
N VAL A 253 -4.72 -1.12 -22.84
CA VAL A 253 -5.29 -1.15 -21.50
C VAL A 253 -4.39 -0.43 -20.48
N THR A 254 -3.10 -0.29 -20.80
CA THR A 254 -2.11 0.48 -20.02
C THR A 254 -2.19 1.97 -20.30
N ALA A 255 -2.70 2.41 -21.46
CA ALA A 255 -2.87 3.82 -21.80
C ALA A 255 -3.76 4.57 -20.77
N GLY A 256 -4.81 3.92 -20.26
CA GLY A 256 -5.66 4.50 -19.21
C GLY A 256 -4.91 4.74 -17.90
N VAL A 257 -4.08 3.79 -17.47
CA VAL A 257 -3.22 3.96 -16.29
C VAL A 257 -2.17 5.03 -16.55
N TYR A 258 -1.56 5.05 -17.74
CA TYR A 258 -0.59 6.06 -18.14
C TYR A 258 -1.15 7.48 -18.04
N LEU A 259 -2.39 7.70 -18.50
CA LEU A 259 -3.08 8.97 -18.38
C LEU A 259 -3.13 9.44 -16.92
N LEU A 260 -3.61 8.59 -16.01
CA LEU A 260 -3.71 8.92 -14.58
C LEU A 260 -2.34 9.18 -13.94
N MET A 261 -1.32 8.42 -14.34
CA MET A 261 0.05 8.62 -13.90
C MET A 261 0.60 9.97 -14.36
N ARG A 262 0.37 10.33 -15.64
CA ARG A 262 0.83 11.59 -16.22
C ARG A 262 0.12 12.78 -15.60
N THR A 263 -1.18 12.64 -15.28
CA THR A 263 -1.99 13.68 -14.65
C THR A 263 -1.96 13.66 -13.13
N SER A 264 -1.07 12.86 -12.54
CA SER A 264 -0.88 12.78 -11.09
C SER A 264 -0.74 14.14 -10.40
N PRO A 265 0.04 15.11 -10.92
CA PRO A 265 0.18 16.40 -10.25
C PRO A 265 -1.12 17.20 -10.23
N LEU A 266 -2.08 16.90 -11.10
CA LEU A 266 -3.41 17.51 -11.10
C LEU A 266 -4.36 16.77 -10.16
N ILE A 267 -4.35 15.43 -10.18
CA ILE A 267 -5.28 14.60 -9.40
C ILE A 267 -4.96 14.66 -7.89
N GLU A 268 -3.70 14.89 -7.51
CA GLU A 268 -3.30 15.01 -6.10
C GLU A 268 -3.99 16.15 -5.34
N TYR A 269 -4.43 17.20 -6.04
CA TYR A 269 -5.17 18.31 -5.45
C TYR A 269 -6.66 18.02 -5.21
N SER A 270 -7.15 16.85 -5.64
CA SER A 270 -8.55 16.43 -5.46
C SER A 270 -8.64 15.14 -4.66
N SER A 271 -9.06 15.27 -3.40
CA SER A 271 -9.26 14.12 -2.51
C SER A 271 -10.35 13.17 -3.01
N THR A 272 -11.41 13.71 -3.63
CA THR A 272 -12.55 12.93 -4.12
C THR A 272 -12.17 12.01 -5.28
N VAL A 273 -11.35 12.50 -6.22
CA VAL A 273 -10.90 11.72 -7.38
C VAL A 273 -10.00 10.56 -6.93
N LEU A 274 -9.08 10.82 -6.00
CA LEU A 274 -8.24 9.77 -5.41
C LEU A 274 -9.07 8.66 -4.75
N ILE A 275 -10.08 9.03 -3.96
CA ILE A 275 -11.00 8.06 -3.32
C ILE A 275 -11.76 7.25 -4.38
N LEU A 276 -12.23 7.87 -5.45
CA LEU A 276 -12.89 7.17 -6.55
C LEU A 276 -11.95 6.18 -7.25
N CYS A 277 -10.72 6.59 -7.57
CA CYS A 277 -9.70 5.71 -8.13
C CYS A 277 -9.49 4.47 -7.24
N LEU A 278 -9.40 4.66 -5.92
CA LEU A 278 -9.25 3.58 -4.95
C LEU A 278 -10.40 2.59 -5.00
N TRP A 279 -11.64 3.08 -4.92
CA TRP A 279 -12.82 2.21 -4.92
C TRP A 279 -12.99 1.47 -6.24
N ILE A 280 -12.85 2.17 -7.36
CA ILE A 280 -12.96 1.58 -8.69
C ILE A 280 -11.90 0.49 -8.88
N GLY A 281 -10.64 0.77 -8.52
CA GLY A 281 -9.55 -0.21 -8.58
C GLY A 281 -9.83 -1.43 -7.68
N ALA A 282 -10.15 -1.20 -6.41
CA ALA A 282 -10.41 -2.27 -5.45
C ALA A 282 -11.55 -3.19 -5.91
N ILE A 283 -12.70 -2.63 -6.27
CA ILE A 283 -13.87 -3.41 -6.71
C ILE A 283 -13.55 -4.17 -8.00
N THR A 284 -12.90 -3.52 -8.96
CA THR A 284 -12.56 -4.16 -10.24
C THR A 284 -11.59 -5.32 -10.06
N THR A 285 -10.60 -5.21 -9.16
CA THR A 285 -9.65 -6.32 -8.88
C THR A 285 -10.36 -7.56 -8.35
N VAL A 286 -11.23 -7.39 -7.36
CA VAL A 286 -11.97 -8.51 -6.73
C VAL A 286 -12.94 -9.11 -7.75
N PHE A 287 -13.73 -8.26 -8.41
CA PHE A 287 -14.73 -8.68 -9.39
C PHE A 287 -14.12 -9.48 -10.55
N SER A 288 -13.07 -8.98 -11.18
CA SER A 288 -12.41 -9.66 -12.29
C SER A 288 -11.73 -10.97 -11.87
N SER A 289 -11.15 -11.02 -10.66
CA SER A 289 -10.55 -12.26 -10.14
C SER A 289 -11.58 -13.36 -9.91
N LEU A 290 -12.76 -13.00 -9.39
CA LEU A 290 -13.86 -13.95 -9.17
C LEU A 290 -14.40 -14.50 -10.49
N ILE A 291 -14.63 -13.64 -11.49
CA ILE A 291 -15.11 -14.09 -12.81
C ILE A 291 -14.07 -14.95 -13.52
N GLY A 292 -12.79 -14.59 -13.41
CA GLY A 292 -11.70 -15.37 -13.99
C GLY A 292 -11.64 -16.82 -13.50
N LEU A 293 -12.04 -17.10 -12.24
CA LEU A 293 -12.06 -18.46 -11.68
C LEU A 293 -13.16 -19.35 -12.28
N PHE A 294 -14.29 -18.77 -12.68
CA PHE A 294 -15.42 -19.52 -13.24
C PHE A 294 -15.42 -19.58 -14.77
N GLN A 295 -14.46 -18.90 -15.42
CA GLN A 295 -14.41 -18.81 -16.87
C GLN A 295 -13.80 -20.09 -17.49
N GLN A 296 -14.51 -20.67 -18.46
CA GLN A 296 -14.07 -21.90 -19.16
C GLN A 296 -13.13 -21.63 -20.35
N ASP A 297 -13.19 -20.42 -20.93
CA ASP A 297 -12.34 -20.02 -22.06
C ASP A 297 -11.01 -19.43 -21.57
N ILE A 298 -9.89 -20.07 -21.91
CA ILE A 298 -8.54 -19.63 -21.49
C ILE A 298 -8.25 -18.19 -21.92
N LYS A 299 -8.62 -17.79 -23.15
CA LYS A 299 -8.43 -16.40 -23.62
C LYS A 299 -9.14 -15.38 -22.72
N LYS A 300 -10.35 -15.70 -22.26
CA LYS A 300 -11.14 -14.83 -21.37
C LYS A 300 -10.60 -14.88 -19.94
N VAL A 301 -10.10 -16.03 -19.47
CA VAL A 301 -9.37 -16.11 -18.18
C VAL A 301 -8.19 -15.14 -18.18
N ILE A 302 -7.40 -15.11 -19.26
CA ILE A 302 -6.26 -14.19 -19.37
C ILE A 302 -6.75 -12.73 -19.45
N ALA A 303 -7.84 -12.44 -20.19
CA ALA A 303 -8.46 -11.11 -20.20
C ALA A 303 -8.82 -10.62 -18.78
N TYR A 304 -9.55 -11.44 -18.01
CA TYR A 304 -9.91 -11.08 -16.64
C TYR A 304 -8.70 -10.98 -15.71
N SER A 305 -7.65 -11.78 -15.94
CA SER A 305 -6.37 -11.62 -15.24
C SER A 305 -5.66 -10.30 -15.59
N THR A 306 -5.83 -9.76 -16.81
CA THR A 306 -5.27 -8.44 -17.20
C THR A 306 -6.08 -7.31 -16.57
N MET A 307 -7.40 -7.41 -16.60
CA MET A 307 -8.31 -6.49 -15.94
C MET A 307 -7.99 -6.36 -14.45
N SER A 308 -7.79 -7.49 -13.74
CA SER A 308 -7.44 -7.47 -12.31
C SER A 308 -6.10 -6.80 -12.05
N GLN A 309 -5.09 -7.04 -12.88
CA GLN A 309 -3.77 -6.44 -12.69
C GLN A 309 -3.74 -4.95 -12.98
N LEU A 310 -4.52 -4.49 -13.96
CA LEU A 310 -4.59 -3.09 -14.36
C LEU A 310 -5.45 -2.27 -13.40
N ALA A 311 -6.51 -2.86 -12.86
CA ALA A 311 -7.27 -2.29 -11.75
C ALA A 311 -6.40 -2.01 -10.52
N ARG A 312 -5.35 -2.81 -10.27
CA ARG A 312 -4.37 -2.47 -9.22
C ARG A 312 -3.59 -1.19 -9.52
N GLY A 313 -3.45 -0.79 -10.77
CA GLY A 313 -2.84 0.50 -11.13
C GLY A 313 -3.77 1.71 -10.94
N PHE A 314 -5.03 1.50 -10.55
CA PHE A 314 -5.92 2.58 -10.15
C PHE A 314 -5.89 2.81 -8.63
N LEU A 315 -5.30 1.91 -7.84
CA LEU A 315 -5.24 2.05 -6.39
C LEU A 315 -4.22 3.13 -5.99
N PRO A 316 -4.64 4.25 -5.37
CA PRO A 316 -3.72 5.26 -4.88
C PRO A 316 -3.01 4.71 -3.64
N VAL A 317 -1.70 4.46 -3.74
CA VAL A 317 -0.84 4.32 -2.57
C VAL A 317 -0.31 5.70 -2.26
N ASN A 318 -0.77 6.27 -1.14
CA ASN A 318 -0.42 7.64 -0.80
C ASN A 318 1.08 7.78 -0.50
N GLN A 319 1.60 8.95 -0.86
CA GLN A 319 3.00 9.36 -1.00
C GLN A 319 3.71 8.81 -2.25
N THR A 320 3.61 9.64 -3.28
CA THR A 320 4.30 9.54 -4.56
C THR A 320 3.83 8.39 -5.43
N ILE A 321 3.07 8.77 -6.44
CA ILE A 321 2.84 8.01 -7.67
C ILE A 321 4.18 7.52 -8.31
N CYS A 322 5.35 7.98 -7.82
CA CYS A 322 6.67 7.37 -8.03
C CYS A 322 6.78 5.87 -7.67
N VAL A 323 6.05 5.35 -6.67
CA VAL A 323 6.10 3.90 -6.35
C VAL A 323 5.54 3.06 -7.51
N GLU A 324 4.65 3.62 -8.34
CA GLU A 324 4.19 2.95 -9.54
C GLU A 324 5.18 2.97 -10.71
N VAL A 325 6.07 3.95 -10.82
CA VAL A 325 7.17 3.90 -11.81
C VAL A 325 8.11 2.72 -11.49
N PHE A 326 8.28 2.38 -10.21
CA PHE A 326 8.99 1.16 -9.79
C PHE A 326 8.13 -0.11 -9.99
N ASN A 327 6.82 -0.05 -9.79
CA ASN A 327 5.92 -1.17 -10.12
C ASN A 327 5.71 -1.39 -11.61
N ILE A 328 5.92 -0.40 -12.50
CA ILE A 328 5.94 -0.57 -13.97
C ILE A 328 7.16 -1.42 -14.37
N LYS A 329 8.31 -1.22 -13.70
CA LYS A 329 9.51 -2.09 -13.82
C LYS A 329 9.22 -3.56 -13.49
N LEU A 330 8.35 -3.83 -12.52
CA LEU A 330 7.92 -5.20 -12.15
C LEU A 330 6.72 -5.70 -12.96
N LYS A 331 5.84 -4.79 -13.40
CA LYS A 331 4.72 -5.09 -14.30
C LYS A 331 5.24 -5.48 -15.68
N ALA A 332 6.35 -4.91 -16.16
CA ALA A 332 7.02 -5.34 -17.40
C ALA A 332 7.34 -6.85 -17.37
N ASN A 333 7.83 -7.41 -16.25
CA ASN A 333 8.03 -8.87 -16.15
C ASN A 333 6.69 -9.62 -16.20
N SER A 334 5.63 -9.15 -15.53
CA SER A 334 4.31 -9.77 -15.61
C SER A 334 3.61 -9.62 -16.98
N GLN A 335 3.92 -8.56 -17.72
CA GLN A 335 3.40 -8.27 -19.05
C GLN A 335 4.19 -9.05 -20.11
N ILE A 336 5.50 -9.20 -19.93
CA ILE A 336 6.36 -10.08 -20.72
C ILE A 336 5.95 -11.54 -20.48
N THR A 337 5.69 -11.97 -19.23
CA THR A 337 5.19 -13.33 -18.97
C THR A 337 3.79 -13.55 -19.54
N LYS A 338 2.92 -12.53 -19.57
CA LYS A 338 1.60 -12.63 -20.20
C LYS A 338 1.63 -12.58 -21.72
N ALA A 339 2.47 -11.71 -22.29
CA ALA A 339 2.74 -11.73 -23.72
C ALA A 339 3.29 -13.11 -24.07
N HIS A 340 4.27 -13.61 -23.32
CA HIS A 340 4.78 -14.97 -23.44
C HIS A 340 3.68 -16.03 -23.29
N ASP A 341 2.78 -15.95 -22.30
CA ASP A 341 1.67 -16.89 -22.14
C ASP A 341 0.69 -16.85 -23.31
N HIS A 342 0.40 -15.67 -23.85
CA HIS A 342 -0.42 -15.49 -25.05
C HIS A 342 0.27 -16.04 -26.30
N LEU A 343 1.59 -15.87 -26.43
CA LEU A 343 2.40 -16.28 -27.59
C LEU A 343 2.70 -17.79 -27.56
N CYS A 344 3.09 -18.35 -26.42
CA CYS A 344 3.34 -19.78 -26.21
C CYS A 344 2.08 -20.64 -26.30
N HIS A 345 0.89 -20.07 -26.16
CA HIS A 345 -0.34 -20.84 -26.26
C HIS A 345 -0.65 -21.33 -27.68
N ILE A 346 -0.03 -20.78 -28.74
CA ILE A 346 -0.28 -21.21 -30.12
C ILE A 346 1.00 -21.18 -30.97
N SER A 347 2.01 -22.00 -30.65
CA SER A 347 2.98 -22.42 -31.66
C SER A 347 2.32 -23.49 -32.55
N ASN A 348 1.76 -23.05 -33.69
CA ASN A 348 1.30 -23.75 -34.90
C ASN A 348 0.54 -25.10 -34.88
N ASN A 349 0.45 -25.85 -33.77
CA ASN A 349 -0.19 -27.17 -33.75
C ASN A 349 -1.39 -27.30 -32.80
N PHE A 350 -1.69 -26.29 -31.98
CA PHE A 350 -2.82 -26.38 -31.03
C PHE A 350 -4.19 -26.10 -31.67
N PHE A 351 -4.24 -25.39 -32.80
CA PHE A 351 -5.50 -24.96 -33.43
C PHE A 351 -5.74 -25.53 -34.84
N ASN A 352 -4.71 -26.01 -35.55
CA ASN A 352 -4.88 -26.58 -36.90
C ASN A 352 -5.42 -28.02 -36.92
N SER A 353 -5.49 -28.70 -35.77
CA SER A 353 -6.24 -29.96 -35.65
C SER A 353 -7.69 -29.65 -35.26
N SER A 354 -8.52 -29.40 -36.26
CA SER A 354 -9.97 -29.41 -36.14
C SER A 354 -10.45 -30.71 -35.47
N HIS A 355 -10.98 -30.62 -34.23
CA HIS A 355 -12.23 -31.27 -33.78
C HIS A 355 -12.51 -31.22 -32.27
N TYR A 356 -11.57 -30.84 -31.40
CA TYR A 356 -11.79 -30.83 -29.94
C TYR A 356 -12.02 -29.41 -29.40
N PHE A 357 -13.18 -28.85 -29.76
CA PHE A 357 -13.71 -27.65 -29.14
C PHE A 357 -14.56 -28.10 -27.93
N TYR A 358 -14.35 -27.48 -26.77
CA TYR A 358 -15.05 -27.69 -25.50
C TYR A 358 -14.65 -28.93 -24.67
N LEU A 359 -13.73 -28.73 -23.71
CA LEU A 359 -13.86 -29.08 -22.28
C LEU A 359 -12.48 -29.02 -21.60
N LEU A 360 -12.37 -28.31 -20.49
CA LEU A 360 -11.23 -28.37 -19.56
C LEU A 360 -11.16 -29.71 -18.78
N LEU A 361 -12.07 -30.64 -19.08
CA LEU A 361 -12.37 -31.87 -18.35
C LEU A 361 -11.96 -33.15 -19.10
N ASP A 362 -11.41 -33.05 -20.32
CA ASP A 362 -11.03 -34.22 -21.10
C ASP A 362 -9.67 -34.80 -20.64
N ILE A 363 -9.69 -36.09 -20.26
CA ILE A 363 -8.56 -36.91 -19.80
C ILE A 363 -7.38 -36.92 -20.80
N ASN A 364 -7.61 -36.54 -22.06
CA ASN A 364 -6.58 -36.43 -23.10
C ASN A 364 -5.56 -35.29 -22.87
N MET A 365 -5.84 -34.31 -22.00
CA MET A 365 -4.89 -33.22 -21.69
C MET A 365 -3.66 -33.70 -20.90
N VAL A 366 -3.75 -34.80 -20.14
CA VAL A 366 -2.61 -35.37 -19.40
C VAL A 366 -1.56 -35.96 -20.36
N LYS A 367 -1.98 -36.44 -21.54
CA LYS A 367 -1.07 -36.94 -22.59
C LYS A 367 -0.31 -35.84 -23.34
N LEU A 368 -0.72 -34.56 -23.22
CA LEU A 368 0.03 -33.44 -23.79
C LEU A 368 1.33 -33.12 -23.04
N ILE A 369 1.46 -33.59 -21.80
CA ILE A 369 2.62 -33.30 -20.93
C ILE A 369 3.93 -33.86 -21.52
N SER A 370 3.89 -35.03 -22.17
CA SER A 370 5.09 -35.66 -22.74
C SER A 370 5.47 -35.16 -24.14
N ARG A 371 4.60 -34.44 -24.84
CA ARG A 371 4.80 -34.07 -26.25
C ARG A 371 5.21 -32.59 -26.43
N TRP A 372 5.06 -31.78 -25.40
CA TRP A 372 5.18 -30.31 -25.46
C TRP A 372 5.93 -29.72 -24.27
N GLU A 373 7.04 -30.35 -23.88
CA GLU A 373 7.84 -29.98 -22.70
C GLU A 373 8.25 -28.51 -22.69
N VAL A 374 8.71 -27.96 -23.82
CA VAL A 374 9.15 -26.55 -23.90
C VAL A 374 8.02 -25.57 -23.59
N ILE A 375 6.81 -25.82 -24.11
CA ILE A 375 5.65 -24.95 -23.89
C ILE A 375 5.23 -25.02 -22.42
N ILE A 376 5.18 -26.23 -21.85
CA ILE A 376 4.75 -26.46 -20.47
C ILE A 376 5.77 -25.93 -19.48
N ILE A 377 7.07 -26.16 -19.72
CA ILE A 377 8.17 -25.58 -18.92
C ILE A 377 8.09 -24.06 -18.99
N SER A 378 7.86 -23.48 -20.17
CA SER A 378 7.76 -22.03 -20.30
C SER A 378 6.53 -21.44 -19.56
N LYS A 379 5.40 -22.16 -19.54
CA LYS A 379 4.21 -21.79 -18.75
C LYS A 379 4.41 -21.99 -17.26
N LEU A 380 5.06 -23.07 -16.86
CA LEU A 380 5.43 -23.32 -15.46
C LEU A 380 6.45 -22.28 -14.99
N VAL A 381 7.33 -21.80 -15.85
CA VAL A 381 8.22 -20.67 -15.57
C VAL A 381 7.42 -19.37 -15.46
N GLY A 382 6.47 -19.08 -16.36
CA GLY A 382 5.59 -17.91 -16.25
C GLY A 382 4.71 -17.91 -15.00
N ILE A 383 4.12 -19.06 -14.67
CA ILE A 383 3.33 -19.29 -13.45
C ILE A 383 4.23 -19.30 -12.21
N SER A 384 5.44 -19.89 -12.27
CA SER A 384 6.42 -19.88 -11.18
C SER A 384 6.98 -18.48 -10.93
N GLU A 385 7.19 -17.67 -11.96
CA GLU A 385 7.55 -16.26 -11.82
C GLU A 385 6.38 -15.45 -11.28
N ALA A 386 5.15 -15.71 -11.71
CA ALA A 386 3.95 -15.08 -11.12
C ALA A 386 3.79 -15.46 -9.64
N ILE A 387 4.07 -16.72 -9.27
CA ILE A 387 4.07 -17.23 -7.90
C ILE A 387 5.27 -16.71 -7.10
N ARG A 388 6.46 -16.55 -7.70
CA ARG A 388 7.62 -15.86 -7.09
C ARG A 388 7.37 -14.37 -6.94
N LEU A 389 6.62 -13.73 -7.83
CA LEU A 389 6.17 -12.33 -7.69
C LEU A 389 5.17 -12.19 -6.54
N ILE A 390 4.37 -13.23 -6.26
CA ILE A 390 3.51 -13.35 -5.08
C ILE A 390 4.33 -13.62 -3.80
N LEU A 391 5.38 -14.45 -3.86
CA LEU A 391 6.14 -14.92 -2.69
C LEU A 391 7.39 -14.11 -2.34
N ILE A 392 8.08 -13.48 -3.31
CA ILE A 392 9.46 -13.05 -3.09
C ILE A 392 9.69 -11.55 -2.97
N TYR A 393 9.10 -10.58 -3.71
CA TYR A 393 9.56 -9.20 -3.43
C TYR A 393 8.68 -7.97 -3.63
N ASN A 394 7.53 -7.94 -4.31
CA ASN A 394 6.82 -6.62 -4.45
C ASN A 394 5.29 -6.64 -4.52
N SER A 395 4.64 -7.73 -4.95
CA SER A 395 3.17 -7.81 -4.94
C SER A 395 2.61 -7.95 -3.53
N PHE A 396 3.32 -8.69 -2.67
CA PHE A 396 2.95 -8.88 -1.26
C PHE A 396 3.17 -7.61 -0.44
N ILE A 397 4.25 -6.86 -0.70
CA ILE A 397 4.50 -5.56 -0.08
C ILE A 397 3.48 -4.53 -0.55
N SER A 398 3.11 -4.47 -1.83
CA SER A 398 2.07 -3.54 -2.29
C SER A 398 0.68 -3.93 -1.76
N ILE A 399 0.31 -5.20 -1.70
CA ILE A 399 -0.95 -5.65 -1.07
C ILE A 399 -0.96 -5.39 0.44
N VAL A 400 0.15 -5.63 1.15
CA VAL A 400 0.28 -5.34 2.59
C VAL A 400 0.34 -3.84 2.85
N ILE A 401 0.98 -3.04 2.01
CA ILE A 401 0.96 -1.57 2.10
C ILE A 401 -0.43 -1.07 1.78
N ILE A 402 -1.10 -1.54 0.73
CA ILE A 402 -2.49 -1.14 0.37
C ILE A 402 -3.47 -1.58 1.46
N LEU A 403 -3.36 -2.78 2.02
CA LEU A 403 -4.20 -3.25 3.13
C LEU A 403 -3.88 -2.51 4.43
N ALA A 404 -2.61 -2.23 4.71
CA ALA A 404 -2.20 -1.40 5.84
C ALA A 404 -2.63 0.07 5.65
N TYR A 405 -2.69 0.57 4.42
CA TYR A 405 -3.17 1.91 4.08
C TYR A 405 -4.69 1.99 4.05
N LEU A 406 -5.41 0.95 3.62
CA LEU A 406 -6.86 0.84 3.75
C LEU A 406 -7.25 0.76 5.23
N TYR A 407 -6.47 0.06 6.04
CA TYR A 407 -6.58 0.07 7.50
C TYR A 407 -6.22 1.44 8.11
N TYR A 408 -5.24 2.15 7.54
CA TYR A 408 -4.89 3.52 7.94
C TYR A 408 -5.95 4.54 7.49
N ILE A 409 -6.60 4.34 6.33
CA ILE A 409 -7.69 5.17 5.80
C ILE A 409 -8.99 4.90 6.54
N SER A 410 -9.28 3.66 6.96
CA SER A 410 -10.40 3.39 7.87
C SER A 410 -10.18 4.05 9.23
N MET A 411 -8.94 4.03 9.74
CA MET A 411 -8.54 4.80 10.93
C MET A 411 -8.58 6.31 10.69
N LEU A 412 -8.27 6.80 9.48
CA LEU A 412 -8.37 8.21 9.11
C LEU A 412 -9.81 8.68 8.87
N TYR A 413 -10.72 7.83 8.42
CA TYR A 413 -12.14 8.18 8.30
C TYR A 413 -12.84 8.22 9.66
N GLU A 414 -12.49 7.31 10.57
CA GLU A 414 -12.91 7.39 11.98
C GLU A 414 -12.33 8.63 12.67
N THR A 415 -11.09 9.01 12.36
CA THR A 415 -10.48 10.23 12.93
C THR A 415 -10.89 11.51 12.20
N ASN A 416 -11.24 11.49 10.91
CA ASN A 416 -11.60 12.70 10.17
C ASN A 416 -12.97 13.25 10.56
N ILE A 417 -13.94 12.39 10.87
CA ILE A 417 -15.21 12.78 11.49
C ILE A 417 -14.97 13.47 12.85
N ILE A 418 -13.95 13.03 13.58
CA ILE A 418 -13.52 13.64 14.85
C ILE A 418 -12.68 14.91 14.59
N THR A 419 -11.94 14.99 13.49
CA THR A 419 -11.06 16.13 13.18
C THR A 419 -11.80 17.35 12.65
N TYR A 420 -12.89 17.23 11.90
CA TYR A 420 -13.67 18.43 11.50
C TYR A 420 -14.41 19.06 12.69
N ALA A 421 -14.83 18.23 13.65
CA ALA A 421 -15.34 18.69 14.93
C ALA A 421 -14.25 19.32 15.81
N SER A 422 -12.98 18.91 15.67
CA SER A 422 -11.87 19.46 16.44
C SER A 422 -11.10 20.61 15.73
N LEU A 423 -11.12 20.72 14.40
CA LEU A 423 -10.43 21.77 13.63
C LEU A 423 -11.09 23.14 13.79
N THR A 424 -12.42 23.16 13.93
CA THR A 424 -13.18 24.36 14.27
C THR A 424 -12.90 24.83 15.70
N LEU A 425 -12.53 23.91 16.61
CA LEU A 425 -12.09 24.23 17.96
C LEU A 425 -10.59 24.59 18.04
N THR A 426 -9.72 23.97 17.22
CA THR A 426 -8.27 24.17 17.28
C THR A 426 -7.77 25.40 16.52
N LEU A 427 -8.45 25.88 15.47
CA LEU A 427 -8.09 27.16 14.84
C LEU A 427 -8.31 28.36 15.78
N SER A 428 -9.22 28.25 16.76
CA SER A 428 -9.36 29.24 17.84
C SER A 428 -8.21 29.22 18.86
N SER A 429 -7.48 28.09 18.97
CA SER A 429 -6.41 27.90 19.96
C SER A 429 -5.00 27.97 19.38
N TYR A 430 -4.84 27.85 18.06
CA TYR A 430 -3.53 27.84 17.39
C TYR A 430 -2.85 29.22 17.30
N CYS A 431 -3.58 30.32 17.49
CA CYS A 431 -2.98 31.65 17.52
C CYS A 431 -2.19 31.96 18.82
N ASN A 432 -2.23 31.09 19.84
CA ASN A 432 -1.75 31.48 21.17
C ASN A 432 -0.51 30.78 21.74
N ASN A 433 0.12 29.79 21.09
CA ASN A 433 1.28 29.13 21.73
C ASN A 433 2.39 28.75 20.73
N LYS A 434 3.21 29.73 20.38
CA LYS A 434 4.64 29.48 20.11
C LYS A 434 5.36 29.52 21.46
N SER A 435 5.91 28.39 21.93
CA SER A 435 7.19 28.35 22.66
C SER A 435 7.52 26.95 23.24
N LEU A 436 8.77 26.53 22.98
CA LEU A 436 9.69 25.78 23.88
C LEU A 436 9.64 24.24 23.90
N THR A 437 10.46 23.66 23.02
CA THR A 437 11.21 22.42 23.27
C THR A 437 12.44 22.73 24.15
N THR A 438 12.47 22.26 25.39
CA THR A 438 13.68 22.20 26.22
C THR A 438 13.60 20.98 27.14
N GLU A 439 14.64 20.15 27.15
CA GLU A 439 14.86 19.06 28.10
C GLU A 439 14.89 19.60 29.53
N TYR A 440 13.81 19.41 30.29
CA TYR A 440 13.77 19.72 31.72
C TYR A 440 13.92 18.44 32.54
N GLN A 441 14.88 18.44 33.47
CA GLN A 441 14.92 17.48 34.57
C GLN A 441 13.60 17.57 35.34
N ALA A 442 12.73 16.57 35.19
CA ALA A 442 11.45 16.52 35.87
C ALA A 442 11.64 16.61 37.39
N SER A 443 10.90 17.54 38.03
CA SER A 443 10.89 17.69 39.48
C SER A 443 10.55 16.36 40.17
N PRO A 444 11.10 16.07 41.37
CA PRO A 444 10.87 14.79 42.06
C PRO A 444 9.37 14.52 42.29
N ASP A 445 8.59 15.58 42.53
CA ASP A 445 7.13 15.48 42.65
C ASP A 445 6.45 15.07 41.35
N LEU A 446 6.90 15.55 40.19
CA LEU A 446 6.36 15.16 38.90
C LEU A 446 6.63 13.68 38.61
N LYS A 447 7.84 13.18 38.92
CA LYS A 447 8.17 11.76 38.76
C LYS A 447 7.28 10.86 39.61
N PHE A 448 7.03 11.26 40.86
CA PHE A 448 6.12 10.54 41.75
C PHE A 448 4.68 10.54 41.21
N ASN A 449 4.20 11.69 40.73
CA ASN A 449 2.85 11.84 40.19
C ASN A 449 2.64 11.01 38.90
N GLN A 450 3.66 10.96 38.03
CA GLN A 450 3.66 10.11 36.83
C GLN A 450 3.60 8.62 37.21
N TRP A 451 4.42 8.17 38.15
CA TRP A 451 4.39 6.80 38.67
C TRP A 451 3.02 6.48 39.30
N LEU A 452 2.46 7.37 40.12
CA LEU A 452 1.15 7.18 40.74
C LEU A 452 0.03 7.05 39.71
N ALA A 453 0.08 7.83 38.63
CA ALA A 453 -0.90 7.75 37.55
C ALA A 453 -0.85 6.38 36.83
N GLY A 454 0.36 5.85 36.59
CA GLY A 454 0.54 4.51 36.04
C GLY A 454 -0.03 3.42 36.95
N LEU A 455 0.23 3.52 38.25
CA LEU A 455 -0.32 2.60 39.25
C LEU A 455 -1.85 2.64 39.29
N MET A 456 -2.44 3.85 39.15
CA MET A 456 -3.89 4.04 39.10
C MET A 456 -4.54 3.47 37.84
N ASP A 457 -3.84 3.48 36.71
CA ASP A 457 -4.35 2.95 35.44
C ASP A 457 -4.49 1.43 35.43
N GLY A 458 -3.71 0.71 36.26
CA GLY A 458 -3.90 -0.72 36.51
C GLY A 458 -4.88 -0.99 37.66
N ASP A 459 -4.36 -0.95 38.89
CA ASP A 459 -5.06 -1.41 40.11
C ASP A 459 -5.88 -0.33 40.84
N GLY A 460 -5.83 0.92 40.37
CA GLY A 460 -6.56 2.03 40.98
C GLY A 460 -8.06 1.98 40.74
N CYS A 461 -8.86 2.62 41.59
CA CYS A 461 -10.28 2.83 41.34
C CYS A 461 -10.76 4.14 41.98
N PHE A 462 -11.53 4.91 41.21
CA PHE A 462 -12.24 6.09 41.71
C PHE A 462 -13.72 5.76 41.82
N THR A 463 -14.27 5.91 43.03
CA THR A 463 -15.69 5.69 43.25
C THR A 463 -16.38 6.95 43.74
N LEU A 464 -17.56 7.20 43.16
CA LEU A 464 -18.51 8.21 43.61
C LEU A 464 -19.80 7.47 43.96
N THR A 465 -20.08 7.35 45.25
CA THR A 465 -21.32 6.70 45.73
C THR A 465 -22.54 7.60 45.48
N LYS A 466 -23.72 7.01 45.35
CA LYS A 466 -25.00 7.75 45.18
C LYS A 466 -25.26 8.75 46.31
N LYS A 467 -24.77 8.47 47.52
CA LYS A 467 -24.85 9.37 48.70
C LYS A 467 -23.82 10.51 48.67
N GLY A 468 -23.04 10.65 47.60
CA GLY A 468 -22.06 11.72 47.47
C GLY A 468 -20.78 11.51 48.29
N TYR A 469 -20.39 10.27 48.61
CA TYR A 469 -19.03 10.00 49.13
C TYR A 469 -18.10 9.66 47.99
N VAL A 470 -16.92 10.30 47.98
CA VAL A 470 -15.83 10.02 47.04
C VAL A 470 -14.79 9.16 47.72
N THR A 471 -14.38 8.08 47.07
CA THR A 471 -13.22 7.29 47.50
C THR A 471 -12.23 7.11 46.35
N CYS A 472 -10.95 7.27 46.66
CA CYS A 472 -9.85 6.84 45.80
C CYS A 472 -9.25 5.60 46.45
N GLU A 473 -9.21 4.49 45.73
CA GLU A 473 -8.75 3.20 46.24
C GLU A 473 -7.65 2.62 45.35
N ILE A 474 -6.64 2.01 45.97
CA ILE A 474 -5.60 1.23 45.27
C ILE A 474 -5.44 -0.09 46.04
N THR A 475 -5.49 -1.20 45.33
CA THR A 475 -5.26 -2.55 45.88
C THR A 475 -3.94 -3.10 45.38
N MET A 476 -3.07 -3.56 46.27
CA MET A 476 -1.81 -4.22 45.91
C MET A 476 -1.61 -5.46 46.77
N ASP A 477 -0.68 -6.32 46.37
CA ASP A 477 -0.24 -7.47 47.17
C ASP A 477 0.36 -6.99 48.51
N ILE A 478 0.24 -7.80 49.57
CA ILE A 478 0.77 -7.48 50.90
C ILE A 478 2.30 -7.25 50.91
N ARG A 479 3.02 -7.86 49.97
CA ARG A 479 4.47 -7.68 49.79
C ARG A 479 4.84 -6.26 49.37
N ASP A 480 3.94 -5.63 48.62
CA ASP A 480 4.15 -4.31 48.02
C ASP A 480 3.55 -3.18 48.87
N LYS A 481 3.21 -3.47 50.13
CA LYS A 481 2.65 -2.50 51.08
C LYS A 481 3.49 -1.23 51.22
N GLY A 482 4.81 -1.31 50.98
CA GLY A 482 5.72 -0.17 51.03
C GLY A 482 5.31 0.96 50.08
N ALA A 483 4.91 0.62 48.84
CA ALA A 483 4.45 1.58 47.85
C ALA A 483 3.17 2.32 48.33
N LEU A 484 2.25 1.61 48.99
CA LEU A 484 1.04 2.23 49.54
C LEU A 484 1.33 3.16 50.73
N TYR A 485 2.36 2.88 51.53
CA TYR A 485 2.76 3.78 52.62
C TYR A 485 3.30 5.12 52.10
N GLU A 486 4.02 5.14 50.98
CA GLU A 486 4.46 6.39 50.35
C GLU A 486 3.28 7.26 49.90
N ILE A 487 2.26 6.64 49.31
CA ILE A 487 1.03 7.33 48.89
C ILE A 487 0.27 7.85 50.12
N LYS A 488 0.17 7.04 51.17
CA LYS A 488 -0.43 7.44 52.45
C LYS A 488 0.30 8.62 53.08
N HIS A 489 1.63 8.66 53.02
CA HIS A 489 2.41 9.76 53.55
C HIS A 489 2.12 11.08 52.81
N LYS A 490 1.90 11.03 51.49
CA LYS A 490 1.65 12.22 50.67
C LYS A 490 0.21 12.74 50.72
N PHE A 491 -0.78 11.85 50.72
CA PHE A 491 -2.21 12.22 50.61
C PHE A 491 -3.06 11.85 51.84
N GLY A 492 -2.47 11.26 52.88
CA GLY A 492 -3.18 10.73 54.04
C GLY A 492 -3.99 9.46 53.72
N GLY A 493 -5.01 9.16 54.52
CA GLY A 493 -5.90 8.00 54.30
C GLY A 493 -5.55 6.78 55.14
N ALA A 494 -6.22 5.66 54.86
CA ALA A 494 -6.11 4.42 55.62
C ALA A 494 -5.69 3.25 54.72
N ILE A 495 -4.94 2.32 55.30
CA ILE A 495 -4.50 1.08 54.65
C ILE A 495 -5.12 -0.08 55.43
N THR A 496 -5.91 -0.92 54.77
CA THR A 496 -6.66 -2.04 55.37
C THR A 496 -6.37 -3.34 54.62
N SER A 497 -6.25 -4.47 55.32
CA SER A 497 -6.16 -5.79 54.68
C SER A 497 -7.48 -6.16 53.97
N VAL A 498 -7.38 -6.88 52.85
CA VAL A 498 -8.54 -7.40 52.12
C VAL A 498 -8.89 -8.79 52.64
N SER A 499 -10.13 -8.99 53.09
CA SER A 499 -10.60 -10.29 53.59
C SER A 499 -10.54 -11.36 52.50
N GLY A 500 -9.88 -12.49 52.78
CA GLY A 500 -9.80 -13.64 51.87
C GLY A 500 -8.74 -13.55 50.76
N ALA A 501 -7.93 -12.48 50.72
CA ALA A 501 -6.84 -12.34 49.75
C ALA A 501 -5.55 -11.85 50.44
N LYS A 502 -4.38 -12.25 49.93
CA LYS A 502 -3.07 -11.72 50.37
C LYS A 502 -2.81 -10.31 49.81
N ALA A 503 -3.76 -9.41 49.99
CA ALA A 503 -3.75 -8.07 49.43
C ALA A 503 -4.09 -7.01 50.48
N VAL A 504 -3.57 -5.82 50.26
CA VAL A 504 -3.77 -4.64 51.09
C VAL A 504 -4.38 -3.54 50.23
N ARG A 505 -5.34 -2.81 50.80
CA ARG A 505 -6.06 -1.73 50.13
C ARG A 505 -5.81 -0.40 50.81
N TYR A 506 -5.36 0.57 50.02
CA TYR A 506 -5.31 1.97 50.38
C TYR A 506 -6.65 2.66 50.04
N LYS A 507 -7.15 3.51 50.94
CA LYS A 507 -8.40 4.28 50.76
C LYS A 507 -8.24 5.71 51.30
N VAL A 508 -8.60 6.70 50.47
CA VAL A 508 -8.73 8.11 50.89
C VAL A 508 -10.18 8.57 50.75
N ARG A 509 -10.70 9.19 51.80
CA ARG A 509 -12.08 9.72 51.86
C ARG A 509 -12.17 11.20 52.21
N HIS A 510 -11.18 11.73 52.95
CA HIS A 510 -11.23 13.10 53.43
C HIS A 510 -10.97 14.09 52.27
N LYS A 511 -11.71 15.20 52.24
CA LYS A 511 -11.75 16.14 51.11
C LYS A 511 -10.38 16.66 50.68
N LYS A 512 -9.52 17.04 51.62
CA LYS A 512 -8.17 17.58 51.36
C LYS A 512 -7.28 16.58 50.60
N GLY A 513 -7.21 15.33 51.09
CA GLY A 513 -6.41 14.28 50.45
C GLY A 513 -6.95 13.89 49.09
N VAL A 514 -8.27 13.82 48.91
CA VAL A 514 -8.89 13.52 47.61
C VAL A 514 -8.59 14.61 46.57
N ILE A 515 -8.71 15.89 46.93
CA ILE A 515 -8.37 17.00 46.02
C ILE A 515 -6.88 16.99 45.67
N GLY A 516 -6.01 16.77 46.65
CA GLY A 516 -4.57 16.63 46.41
C GLY A 516 -4.24 15.48 45.46
N PHE A 517 -4.91 14.34 45.64
CA PHE A 517 -4.76 13.16 44.80
C PHE A 517 -5.24 13.42 43.36
N ILE A 518 -6.41 14.05 43.19
CA ILE A 518 -6.93 14.42 41.87
C ILE A 518 -5.96 15.37 41.16
N ASN A 519 -5.49 16.41 41.85
CA ASN A 519 -4.56 17.38 41.26
C ASN A 519 -3.22 16.75 40.84
N ALA A 520 -2.74 15.75 41.58
CA ALA A 520 -1.51 15.03 41.24
C ALA A 520 -1.64 14.20 39.96
N VAL A 521 -2.82 13.65 39.70
CA VAL A 521 -3.02 12.61 38.67
C VAL A 521 -3.79 13.13 37.44
N ASN A 522 -4.50 14.25 37.55
CA ASN A 522 -5.27 14.88 36.48
C ASN A 522 -4.37 15.30 35.30
N GLY A 523 -4.65 14.79 34.10
CA GLY A 523 -3.81 14.94 32.91
C GLY A 523 -2.72 13.88 32.74
N LEU A 524 -2.62 12.88 33.64
CA LEU A 524 -1.64 11.79 33.56
C LEU A 524 -2.27 10.38 33.43
N ILE A 525 -3.57 10.23 33.72
CA ILE A 525 -4.33 8.97 33.57
C ILE A 525 -4.62 8.71 32.09
N ARG A 526 -4.39 7.48 31.65
CA ARG A 526 -4.59 7.06 30.25
C ARG A 526 -5.67 6.00 30.07
N ASN A 527 -6.04 5.27 31.12
CA ASN A 527 -7.07 4.25 31.03
C ASN A 527 -8.46 4.90 30.85
N PRO A 528 -9.20 4.62 29.76
CA PRO A 528 -10.50 5.23 29.49
C PRO A 528 -11.51 5.06 30.63
N SER A 529 -11.52 3.88 31.25
CA SER A 529 -12.41 3.60 32.38
C SER A 529 -12.09 4.49 33.59
N ARG A 530 -10.80 4.75 33.85
CA ARG A 530 -10.33 5.60 34.95
C ARG A 530 -10.51 7.08 34.64
N MET A 531 -10.31 7.50 33.40
CA MET A 531 -10.58 8.88 32.96
C MET A 531 -12.04 9.26 33.17
N LEU A 532 -12.98 8.38 32.80
CA LEU A 532 -14.40 8.60 33.04
C LEU A 532 -14.73 8.70 34.54
N GLN A 533 -14.11 7.87 35.38
CA GLN A 533 -14.30 7.96 36.82
C GLN A 533 -13.69 9.25 37.40
N LEU A 534 -12.50 9.65 36.95
CA LEU A 534 -11.84 10.88 37.37
C LEU A 534 -12.66 12.12 36.98
N ASN A 535 -13.20 12.16 35.76
CA ASN A 535 -14.01 13.28 35.29
C ASN A 535 -15.23 13.51 36.19
N LYS A 536 -15.92 12.44 36.63
CA LYS A 536 -17.02 12.54 37.61
C LYS A 536 -16.59 13.17 38.93
N LEU A 537 -15.36 12.93 39.38
CA LEU A 537 -14.82 13.55 40.59
C LEU A 537 -14.42 15.02 40.35
N CYS A 538 -13.83 15.33 39.20
CA CYS A 538 -13.48 16.68 38.79
C CYS A 538 -14.71 17.60 38.75
N VAL A 539 -15.80 17.16 38.11
CA VAL A 539 -17.08 17.89 38.06
C VAL A 539 -17.61 18.19 39.46
N LYS A 540 -17.57 17.19 40.36
CA LYS A 540 -18.06 17.34 41.72
C LYS A 540 -17.27 18.35 42.56
N TYR A 541 -15.96 18.42 42.37
CA TYR A 541 -15.08 19.32 43.13
C TYR A 541 -14.78 20.63 42.40
N GLY A 542 -15.39 20.88 41.24
CA GLY A 542 -15.17 22.11 40.44
C GLY A 542 -13.75 22.20 39.86
N ILE A 543 -13.05 21.07 39.68
CA ILE A 543 -11.70 21.02 39.12
C ILE A 543 -11.82 20.85 37.61
N LYS A 544 -11.11 21.68 36.83
CA LYS A 544 -11.06 21.52 35.36
C LYS A 544 -10.36 20.19 35.02
N PHE A 545 -11.07 19.30 34.36
CA PHE A 545 -10.50 18.06 33.84
C PHE A 545 -9.47 18.39 32.74
N LYS A 546 -8.30 17.73 32.80
CA LYS A 546 -7.24 17.84 31.81
C LYS A 546 -7.13 16.51 31.06
N GLU A 547 -7.16 16.57 29.74
CA GLU A 547 -6.90 15.39 28.90
C GLU A 547 -5.43 14.96 29.01
N PRO A 548 -5.15 13.65 28.90
CA PRO A 548 -3.80 13.15 29.01
C PRO A 548 -2.94 13.54 27.80
N LEU A 549 -1.73 14.02 28.09
CA LEU A 549 -0.71 14.24 27.06
C LEU A 549 -0.19 12.88 26.52
N PRO A 550 0.26 12.84 25.25
CA PRO A 550 0.83 11.63 24.66
C PRO A 550 1.98 11.09 25.52
N LEU A 551 2.12 9.77 25.58
CA LEU A 551 3.20 9.15 26.34
C LEU A 551 4.54 9.38 25.62
N GLU A 552 5.51 9.89 26.35
CA GLU A 552 6.89 10.08 25.89
C GLU A 552 7.80 9.02 26.53
N PHE A 553 8.98 8.80 25.94
CA PHE A 553 9.95 7.81 26.44
C PHE A 553 10.45 8.15 27.85
N TYR A 554 10.69 9.42 28.16
CA TYR A 554 11.16 9.87 29.48
C TYR A 554 10.00 10.25 30.41
N ASN A 555 9.04 9.34 30.57
CA ASN A 555 7.88 9.53 31.45
C ASN A 555 7.75 8.39 32.47
N GLY A 556 7.64 8.72 33.76
CA GLY A 556 7.57 7.72 34.85
C GLY A 556 6.30 6.86 34.89
N TRP A 557 5.32 7.12 34.03
CA TRP A 557 4.05 6.39 34.00
C TRP A 557 4.21 4.87 33.82
N TYR A 558 5.11 4.42 32.92
CA TYR A 558 5.27 2.99 32.64
C TYR A 558 5.82 2.21 33.85
N SER A 559 6.68 2.82 34.67
CA SER A 559 7.17 2.22 35.93
C SER A 559 6.03 1.88 36.91
N GLY A 560 5.09 2.82 37.11
CA GLY A 560 3.94 2.60 37.99
C GLY A 560 2.93 1.60 37.41
N PHE A 561 2.74 1.62 36.10
CA PHE A 561 1.87 0.66 35.42
C PHE A 561 2.42 -0.77 35.47
N LEU A 562 3.74 -0.93 35.49
CA LEU A 562 4.39 -2.21 35.69
C LEU A 562 4.31 -2.70 37.14
N ASP A 563 4.36 -1.78 38.11
CA ASP A 563 4.15 -2.09 39.53
C ASP A 563 2.74 -2.62 39.82
N SER A 564 1.70 -2.18 39.10
CA SER A 564 0.35 -2.77 39.16
C SER A 564 0.22 -4.05 38.32
N ASP A 565 -0.05 -3.92 37.02
CA ASP A 565 -0.47 -5.03 36.14
C ASP A 565 0.70 -5.78 35.47
N GLY A 566 1.93 -5.38 35.77
CA GLY A 566 3.13 -5.97 35.19
C GLY A 566 3.53 -7.30 35.81
N SER A 567 4.14 -8.15 34.99
CA SER A 567 4.71 -9.44 35.38
C SER A 567 6.11 -9.64 34.77
N LEU A 568 7.02 -10.10 35.61
CA LEU A 568 8.40 -10.45 35.28
C LEU A 568 8.55 -11.95 35.44
N TYR A 569 8.60 -12.70 34.34
CA TYR A 569 8.71 -14.16 34.41
C TYR A 569 9.79 -14.70 33.47
N LEU A 570 10.32 -15.85 33.84
CA LEU A 570 11.33 -16.58 33.10
C LEU A 570 10.68 -17.84 32.55
N ASN A 571 10.76 -18.03 31.24
CA ASN A 571 10.32 -19.26 30.61
C ASN A 571 11.47 -20.26 30.62
N GLU A 572 11.33 -21.34 31.40
CA GLU A 572 12.38 -22.34 31.63
C GLU A 572 12.70 -23.16 30.38
N GLU A 573 11.73 -23.33 29.48
CA GLU A 573 11.90 -24.08 28.22
C GLU A 573 12.69 -23.27 27.19
N SER A 574 12.26 -22.04 26.91
CA SER A 574 12.93 -21.16 25.94
C SER A 574 14.19 -20.47 26.49
N GLY A 575 14.36 -20.48 27.82
CA GLY A 575 15.42 -19.76 28.50
C GLY A 575 15.37 -18.26 28.25
N GLN A 576 14.17 -17.68 28.16
CA GLN A 576 13.99 -16.24 27.93
C GLN A 576 13.25 -15.59 29.10
N VAL A 577 13.65 -14.36 29.42
CA VAL A 577 12.99 -13.52 30.41
C VAL A 577 12.02 -12.59 29.69
N PHE A 578 10.82 -12.47 30.23
CA PHE A 578 9.74 -11.65 29.71
C PHE A 578 9.39 -10.56 30.72
N ILE A 579 9.36 -9.32 30.25
CA ILE A 579 8.68 -8.22 30.91
C ILE A 579 7.34 -8.07 30.20
N SER A 580 6.23 -8.29 30.91
CA SER A 580 4.92 -8.23 30.27
C SER A 580 3.88 -7.51 31.10
N VAL A 581 2.91 -6.90 30.43
CA VAL A 581 1.74 -6.26 31.05
C VAL A 581 0.49 -6.77 30.38
N THR A 582 -0.51 -7.12 31.16
CA THR A 582 -1.79 -7.66 30.67
C THR A 582 -2.91 -6.68 30.92
N GLN A 583 -3.66 -6.32 29.88
CA GLN A 583 -4.77 -5.38 29.99
C GLN A 583 -5.92 -5.76 29.05
N LYS A 584 -7.15 -5.45 29.45
CA LYS A 584 -8.35 -5.68 28.62
C LYS A 584 -8.41 -4.74 27.40
N ASN A 585 -7.95 -3.51 27.56
CA ASN A 585 -7.98 -2.50 26.50
C ASN A 585 -6.63 -2.43 25.77
N LYS A 586 -6.64 -2.73 24.47
CA LYS A 586 -5.46 -2.64 23.60
C LYS A 586 -4.87 -1.21 23.54
N TYR A 587 -5.71 -0.19 23.59
CA TYR A 587 -5.33 1.24 23.47
C TYR A 587 -4.23 1.68 24.43
N ILE A 588 -4.20 1.14 25.66
CA ILE A 588 -3.21 1.50 26.69
C ILE A 588 -1.83 0.89 26.37
N LEU A 589 -1.80 -0.21 25.61
CA LEU A 589 -0.58 -0.97 25.31
C LEU A 589 0.13 -0.52 24.03
N GLU A 590 -0.58 0.04 23.06
CA GLU A 590 -0.01 0.48 21.78
C GLU A 590 1.09 1.55 21.91
N PRO A 591 0.97 2.56 22.80
CA PRO A 591 2.05 3.53 23.02
C PRO A 591 3.32 2.85 23.56
N LEU A 592 3.18 1.82 24.40
CA LEU A 592 4.32 1.08 24.94
C LEU A 592 5.07 0.34 23.83
N GLN A 593 4.33 -0.27 22.89
CA GLN A 593 4.94 -0.95 21.75
C GLN A 593 5.74 0.02 20.87
N LYS A 594 5.23 1.24 20.65
CA LYS A 594 5.90 2.27 19.84
C LYS A 594 7.16 2.82 20.52
N LEU A 595 7.13 3.02 21.85
CA LEU A 595 8.24 3.65 22.58
C LEU A 595 9.33 2.67 23.02
N TYR A 596 8.93 1.48 23.51
CA TYR A 596 9.82 0.54 24.19
C TYR A 596 10.08 -0.73 23.39
N GLY A 597 9.47 -0.88 22.21
CA GLY A 597 9.55 -2.10 21.40
C GLY A 597 8.64 -3.20 21.93
N GLY A 598 8.98 -4.47 21.72
CA GLY A 598 8.16 -5.61 22.13
C GLY A 598 6.97 -5.94 21.21
N LYS A 599 6.13 -6.89 21.64
CA LYS A 599 4.98 -7.39 20.87
C LYS A 599 3.72 -7.44 21.75
N ILE A 600 2.57 -7.19 21.13
CA ILE A 600 1.25 -7.36 21.76
C ILE A 600 0.65 -8.67 21.25
N TYR A 601 0.25 -9.53 22.20
CA TYR A 601 -0.36 -10.83 21.96
C TYR A 601 -1.81 -10.83 22.47
N ILE A 602 -2.67 -11.62 21.83
CA ILE A 602 -4.02 -11.89 22.33
C ILE A 602 -3.92 -13.14 23.22
N LEU A 603 -4.31 -13.03 24.49
CA LEU A 603 -4.20 -14.14 25.47
C LEU A 603 -5.23 -15.25 25.20
N SER A 604 -6.46 -14.88 24.84
CA SER A 604 -7.51 -15.81 24.45
C SER A 604 -8.63 -15.07 23.72
N PRO A 605 -9.14 -15.57 22.59
CA PRO A 605 -10.23 -14.93 21.85
C PRO A 605 -11.54 -14.87 22.64
N LYS A 606 -11.70 -15.66 23.71
CA LYS A 606 -12.90 -15.66 24.56
C LYS A 606 -12.91 -14.57 25.65
N ILE A 607 -11.76 -14.00 25.99
CA ILE A 607 -11.60 -13.14 27.20
C ILE A 607 -11.23 -11.69 26.83
N GLU A 608 -11.02 -11.37 25.54
CA GLU A 608 -10.63 -10.03 25.06
C GLU A 608 -9.51 -9.38 25.91
N ALA A 609 -8.48 -10.17 26.24
CA ALA A 609 -7.33 -9.71 27.02
C ALA A 609 -6.07 -9.66 26.14
N PHE A 610 -5.36 -8.55 26.20
CA PHE A 610 -4.12 -8.32 25.47
C PHE A 610 -2.93 -8.36 26.41
N LYS A 611 -1.83 -8.97 25.95
CA LYS A 611 -0.56 -9.05 26.67
C LYS A 611 0.51 -8.37 25.86
N TYR A 612 1.02 -7.25 26.36
CA TYR A 612 2.25 -6.65 25.88
C TYR A 612 3.44 -7.39 26.49
N ALA A 613 4.43 -7.81 25.69
CA ALA A 613 5.64 -8.45 26.20
C ALA A 613 6.91 -8.02 25.45
N ILE A 614 7.96 -7.74 26.24
CA ILE A 614 9.32 -7.48 25.79
C ILE A 614 10.18 -8.67 26.21
N PHE A 615 10.93 -9.23 25.26
CA PHE A 615 11.73 -10.44 25.48
C PHE A 615 13.08 -10.44 24.77
N ARG A 616 13.32 -9.49 23.84
CA ARG A 616 14.60 -9.38 23.15
C ARG A 616 15.65 -8.79 24.07
N LYS A 617 16.84 -9.42 24.15
CA LYS A 617 17.94 -9.01 25.03
C LYS A 617 18.28 -7.52 24.90
N ASN A 618 18.44 -7.01 23.67
CA ASN A 618 18.82 -5.62 23.42
C ASN A 618 17.74 -4.63 23.90
N GLU A 619 16.46 -4.95 23.67
CA GLU A 619 15.34 -4.13 24.12
C GLU A 619 15.25 -4.11 25.65
N LEU A 620 15.44 -5.27 26.31
CA LEU A 620 15.48 -5.39 27.76
C LEU A 620 16.62 -4.57 28.38
N PHE A 621 17.84 -4.66 27.84
CA PHE A 621 18.99 -3.93 28.37
C PHE A 621 18.85 -2.43 28.16
N HIS A 622 18.42 -1.99 26.97
CA HIS A 622 18.12 -0.59 26.70
C HIS A 622 17.10 -0.03 27.70
N LEU A 623 16.04 -0.78 27.97
CA LEU A 623 14.99 -0.37 28.89
C LEU A 623 15.46 -0.32 30.35
N MET A 624 16.30 -1.26 30.77
CA MET A 624 16.90 -1.24 32.11
C MET A 624 17.85 -0.06 32.30
N ASP A 625 18.75 0.15 31.35
CA ASP A 625 19.83 1.14 31.48
C ASP A 625 19.34 2.57 31.28
N ASN A 626 18.37 2.80 30.37
CA ASN A 626 17.92 4.15 30.03
C ASN A 626 16.63 4.58 30.73
N TYR A 627 15.71 3.65 31.00
CA TYR A 627 14.40 3.96 31.58
C TYR A 627 14.34 3.68 33.09
N PHE A 628 14.55 2.43 33.51
CA PHE A 628 14.40 2.05 34.93
C PHE A 628 15.49 2.64 35.85
N SER A 629 16.65 3.00 35.31
CA SER A 629 17.66 3.78 36.04
C SER A 629 17.15 5.16 36.48
N LYS A 630 16.32 5.81 35.65
CA LYS A 630 15.72 7.13 35.91
C LYS A 630 14.39 7.05 36.65
N TYR A 631 13.62 5.98 36.41
CA TYR A 631 12.29 5.73 36.98
C TYR A 631 12.23 4.32 37.59
N PRO A 632 12.76 4.12 38.80
CA PRO A 632 12.82 2.80 39.42
C PRO A 632 11.43 2.29 39.84
N LEU A 633 11.27 0.96 39.79
CA LEU A 633 10.11 0.26 40.36
C LEU A 633 10.14 0.35 41.89
N LYS A 634 8.96 0.40 42.52
CA LYS A 634 8.83 0.54 43.98
C LYS A 634 8.35 -0.74 44.67
N THR A 635 8.01 -1.76 43.90
CA THR A 635 7.53 -3.05 44.40
C THR A 635 8.64 -4.09 44.49
N ALA A 636 8.33 -5.28 45.00
CA ALA A 636 9.24 -6.44 44.98
C ALA A 636 9.73 -6.80 43.56
N LYS A 637 9.04 -6.31 42.51
CA LYS A 637 9.46 -6.45 41.10
C LYS A 637 10.81 -5.76 40.82
N ALA A 638 11.17 -4.72 41.57
CA ALA A 638 12.46 -4.04 41.44
C ALA A 638 13.65 -5.00 41.66
N ALA A 639 13.56 -5.86 42.68
CA ALA A 639 14.58 -6.86 42.99
C ALA A 639 14.67 -7.95 41.90
N ARG A 640 13.55 -8.30 41.24
CA ARG A 640 13.59 -9.21 40.09
C ARG A 640 14.19 -8.53 38.86
N LEU A 641 13.93 -7.25 38.66
CA LEU A 641 14.45 -6.50 37.52
C LEU A 641 15.98 -6.43 37.54
N SER A 642 16.59 -6.21 38.71
CA SER A 642 18.05 -6.20 38.84
C SER A 642 18.70 -7.54 38.50
N LEU A 643 18.00 -8.66 38.72
CA LEU A 643 18.50 -10.02 38.43
C LEU A 643 18.50 -10.36 36.92
N ILE A 644 17.90 -9.55 36.05
CA ILE A 644 17.83 -9.85 34.61
C ILE A 644 19.22 -9.85 33.95
N LYS A 645 20.14 -8.99 34.40
CA LYS A 645 21.52 -8.97 33.89
C LYS A 645 22.26 -10.25 34.29
N ASP A 646 22.20 -10.60 35.58
CA ASP A 646 22.73 -11.84 36.13
C ASP A 646 22.21 -13.08 35.37
N PHE A 647 20.94 -13.08 34.97
CA PHE A 647 20.37 -14.17 34.18
C PHE A 647 21.12 -14.37 32.85
N TYR A 648 21.34 -13.31 32.08
CA TYR A 648 21.99 -13.41 30.78
C TYR A 648 23.49 -13.72 30.88
N GLU A 649 24.11 -13.40 32.01
CA GLU A 649 25.50 -13.77 32.32
C GLU A 649 25.60 -15.25 32.73
N TYR A 650 24.75 -15.70 33.65
CA TYR A 650 24.84 -17.06 34.21
C TYR A 650 24.14 -18.14 33.37
N ARG A 651 23.29 -17.77 32.39
CA ARG A 651 22.57 -18.74 31.54
C ARG A 651 23.50 -19.70 30.79
N LEU A 652 24.73 -19.29 30.48
CA LEU A 652 25.73 -20.13 29.81
C LEU A 652 26.11 -21.36 30.66
N TYR A 653 25.95 -21.29 31.98
CA TYR A 653 26.34 -22.32 32.95
C TYR A 653 25.16 -23.20 33.40
N ARG A 654 24.11 -23.32 32.58
CA ARG A 654 22.91 -24.13 32.89
C ARG A 654 23.21 -25.64 33.00
N LYS A 655 24.27 -26.13 32.35
CA LYS A 655 24.67 -27.55 32.36
C LYS A 655 25.87 -27.74 33.29
N PRO A 656 25.88 -28.78 34.13
CA PRO A 656 27.04 -29.08 34.95
C PRO A 656 28.20 -29.55 34.06
N SER A 657 29.35 -28.88 34.15
CA SER A 657 30.62 -29.32 33.56
C SER A 657 31.67 -29.42 34.66
N PHE A 658 32.50 -30.46 34.63
CA PHE A 658 33.49 -30.74 35.67
C PHE A 658 34.46 -29.56 35.90
N ASP A 659 34.80 -28.80 34.86
CA ASP A 659 35.69 -27.64 34.94
C ASP A 659 35.02 -26.32 35.41
N ALA A 660 33.70 -26.31 35.67
CA ALA A 660 32.94 -25.09 35.95
C ALA A 660 31.95 -25.22 37.13
N LEU A 661 32.29 -26.01 38.15
CA LEU A 661 31.44 -26.23 39.33
C LEU A 661 31.08 -24.92 40.05
N GLU A 662 32.04 -23.99 40.16
CA GLU A 662 31.82 -22.69 40.79
C GLU A 662 30.83 -21.81 40.01
N GLN A 663 30.88 -21.86 38.68
CA GLN A 663 29.99 -21.10 37.79
C GLN A 663 28.58 -21.71 37.77
N PHE A 664 28.47 -23.04 37.86
CA PHE A 664 27.20 -23.74 38.05
C PHE A 664 26.55 -23.37 39.40
N ASN A 665 27.34 -23.26 40.47
CA ASN A 665 26.83 -22.80 41.78
C ASN A 665 26.29 -21.35 41.73
N LYS A 666 26.88 -20.47 40.91
CA LYS A 666 26.35 -19.12 40.65
C LYS A 666 24.99 -19.17 39.96
N TRP A 667 24.79 -20.08 38.99
CA TRP A 667 23.50 -20.31 38.35
C TRP A 667 22.43 -20.83 39.32
N VAL A 668 22.78 -21.78 40.19
CA VAL A 668 21.88 -22.29 41.24
C VAL A 668 21.50 -21.19 42.22
N SER A 669 22.48 -20.39 42.69
CA SER A 669 22.24 -19.24 43.56
C SER A 669 21.32 -18.20 42.91
N PHE A 670 21.50 -17.93 41.62
CA PHE A 670 20.60 -17.07 40.85
C PHE A 670 19.18 -17.63 40.82
N LEU A 671 19.00 -18.93 40.53
CA LEU A 671 17.68 -19.55 40.50
C LEU A 671 16.97 -19.49 41.86
N ASP A 672 17.70 -19.67 42.96
CA ASP A 672 17.14 -19.55 44.30
C ASP A 672 16.72 -18.11 44.61
N LYS A 673 17.55 -17.12 44.23
CA LYS A 673 17.19 -15.69 44.32
C LYS A 673 15.95 -15.39 43.46
N TRP A 674 15.89 -15.89 42.23
CA TRP A 674 14.75 -15.67 41.33
C TRP A 674 13.46 -16.32 41.87
N LYS A 675 13.56 -17.54 42.40
CA LYS A 675 12.45 -18.28 43.03
C LYS A 675 11.94 -17.63 44.31
N LYS A 676 12.82 -17.05 45.12
CA LYS A 676 12.44 -16.30 46.34
C LYS A 676 11.41 -15.22 46.05
N TYR A 677 11.50 -14.61 44.87
CA TYR A 677 10.57 -13.58 44.47
C TYR A 677 9.36 -14.10 43.69
N ARG A 678 9.31 -15.38 43.24
CA ARG A 678 8.44 -15.99 42.19
C ARG A 678 6.92 -15.95 42.44
N ASN A 679 6.46 -15.93 43.69
CA ASN A 679 5.03 -16.03 44.02
C ASN A 679 4.47 -14.72 44.51
#